data_AF-A0A917HC40-F1
#
_entry.id   AF-A0A917HC40-F1
#
_cell.length_a   1.000
_cell.length_b   1.000
_cell.length_c   1.000
_cell.angle_alpha   90.00
_cell.angle_beta   90.00
_cell.angle_gamma   90.00
#
_symmetry.space_group_name_H-M   'P 1'
#
loop_
_entity.id
_entity.type
_entity.pdbx_description
1 polymer ?
#
loop_
_entity_poly.entity_id
_entity_poly.type
_entity_poly.pdbx_seq_one_letter_code
_entity_poly.pdbx_strand_id
1 'polypeptide(L)'
;MLNFQKNMNRRNFIKLSVPATGMALLAPSLASQALADINRQFTGRADFDMYDIVINGGGLRGYFAALHAVKAGKRVLLVERRSSFGYELAAKGRLWLGANGMDELPEDIRDLLWSTAESSEVHATAGTGPGGGVFGDELALMAGSFKKALLHNALTHKVDILLMTDVCGLFTEGKSVQGALLACKHGLFGVKCRQFIDASEHALFSRRLLGSDVRLAEATFTLEIWKTESPVRKSITVPSSLGVTDDAVNIHRGKHADHQVFLEFGFDATDLDMETVEHRARELAVVIGKTLPSLDPMFAGAEIMQFAWETTAKLVDPTLPKARLSGHHIISDTTAPADCAQLLAIQQEAAQLVAGLPNGSTAAATLAELMIVGSTIPKRGVALSEVDEPGLAIPLKRCTIDSAAITGRHDCQVFVAGGGTAGAMAAIGAVSKGASTIVADFFQDLGGTKTMCGVMGYYHGYRSQPYFKQQDDEANRLAIEAHMSKRLGRMAYLLQQTVQGDGRFFGNAILCGALHSDRNVQGGLVCRYGSLEAVHADVSIDATGDGDLAAFAGASFDHGDARTGKTQNYSQWDIRGAGKMPSNTNRDYDIIDNTRIGEVQRALFISHYEAHHYDFYPMMAVRESRRTKGEYELTLLDAVEGTHFADVLCLASSDFDPHYVGMSDYTRCGFLLPHSNDILVEIPYRSIVPKDLNGLLLSGRGFSQTQEAYQFTRMTSDLIVLGYLTGQIAADLSFTDTNARDYEVSTLQQEWAALGYYPEGLLSKPAGNRSGSPAEVKRRVEALSQGKREFLYDCIKLPKDETVPLLQHALQSVSDAPTRLLIAQALAWFGEKTGNELIMADLEALYTEERTAGYPADFVDNYDLIRGRKHNVLEGLYWRINQHIALLARAGYAPAKGTIRTILEHTTSGGPMMKRESDYFDGRIDLKLVPFHNRILNLSYFIERLPDAQFIPGLEALLQDQYIGGYRTSQYEKTRWRVYGGDLELFLAAALARSGGKRGYELLADYLHDVHHTFKTFAASELHIITGKEFNYDAAAWERLVGSLDYPRPNVPLNS
;
A
#
# COMPACT_ATOMS: atom_id res chain seq x y z
N MET A 1 36.05 32.65 -28.02
CA MET A 1 36.97 32.24 -29.11
C MET A 1 37.88 31.17 -28.52
N LEU A 2 38.11 29.97 -29.04
CA LEU A 2 37.76 29.25 -30.27
C LEU A 2 38.06 27.76 -29.97
N ASN A 3 37.25 26.84 -30.51
CA ASN A 3 37.51 25.39 -30.66
C ASN A 3 37.60 24.48 -29.41
N PHE A 4 36.46 23.93 -28.99
CA PHE A 4 36.34 22.51 -28.62
C PHE A 4 34.92 22.00 -28.93
N GLN A 5 34.65 21.79 -30.22
CA GLN A 5 33.56 20.96 -30.73
C GLN A 5 34.21 19.76 -31.42
N LYS A 6 34.13 18.56 -30.83
CA LYS A 6 34.00 17.31 -31.58
C LYS A 6 33.66 16.12 -30.67
N ASN A 7 32.59 15.43 -31.08
CA ASN A 7 32.23 14.03 -30.81
C ASN A 7 31.65 13.66 -29.45
N MET A 8 30.45 14.17 -29.15
CA MET A 8 29.48 13.42 -28.35
C MET A 8 28.62 12.59 -29.31
N ASN A 9 28.92 11.30 -29.41
CA ASN A 9 28.27 10.36 -30.32
C ASN A 9 26.82 10.10 -29.85
N ARG A 10 25.84 10.15 -30.78
CA ARG A 10 24.40 9.94 -30.53
C ARG A 10 24.06 8.68 -29.72
N ARG A 11 24.98 7.72 -29.62
CA ARG A 11 24.84 6.49 -28.82
C ARG A 11 24.94 6.68 -27.29
N ASN A 12 25.51 7.79 -26.80
CA ASN A 12 25.72 7.99 -25.35
C ASN A 12 24.64 8.84 -24.65
N PHE A 13 23.73 9.48 -25.39
CA PHE A 13 22.61 10.22 -24.79
C PHE A 13 21.43 9.30 -24.40
N ILE A 14 21.38 8.07 -24.91
CA ILE A 14 20.32 7.09 -24.66
C ILE A 14 20.50 6.35 -23.30
N LYS A 15 21.62 6.55 -22.58
CA LYS A 15 21.93 5.81 -21.35
C LYS A 15 21.60 6.52 -20.03
N LEU A 16 21.04 7.74 -20.04
CA LEU A 16 20.89 8.55 -18.82
C LEU A 16 19.47 9.07 -18.54
N SER A 17 18.45 8.49 -19.17
CA SER A 17 17.06 8.71 -18.80
C SER A 17 16.19 7.64 -19.45
N VAL A 18 16.04 6.48 -18.80
CA VAL A 18 15.08 5.46 -19.21
C VAL A 18 14.20 5.13 -18.00
N PRO A 19 12.98 5.68 -17.96
CA PRO A 19 11.84 4.94 -17.48
C PRO A 19 10.82 4.90 -18.62
N ALA A 20 10.87 3.83 -19.43
CA ALA A 20 9.79 3.39 -20.32
C ALA A 20 10.25 2.10 -21.02
N THR A 21 10.02 1.00 -20.33
CA THR A 21 9.95 -0.37 -20.81
C THR A 21 9.10 -0.48 -22.09
N GLY A 22 9.55 -1.28 -23.07
CA GLY A 22 8.76 -1.79 -24.20
C GLY A 22 8.35 -0.82 -25.32
N MET A 23 8.12 0.47 -25.05
CA MET A 23 7.62 1.42 -26.07
C MET A 23 8.68 2.01 -27.00
N ALA A 24 9.97 1.91 -26.68
CA ALA A 24 11.02 2.53 -27.50
C ALA A 24 11.12 1.96 -28.93
N LEU A 25 10.44 0.84 -29.21
CA LEU A 25 10.36 0.20 -30.53
C LEU A 25 8.95 0.23 -31.15
N LEU A 26 7.94 0.76 -30.46
CA LEU A 26 6.59 0.88 -31.01
C LEU A 26 6.45 2.20 -31.79
N ALA A 27 5.76 2.16 -32.93
CA ALA A 27 5.33 3.38 -33.59
C ALA A 27 4.52 4.25 -32.59
N PRO A 28 4.65 5.59 -32.60
CA PRO A 28 4.00 6.48 -31.62
C PRO A 28 2.48 6.25 -31.48
N SER A 29 1.81 5.78 -32.55
CA SER A 29 0.39 5.43 -32.55
C SER A 29 0.08 4.16 -31.75
N LEU A 30 0.89 3.11 -31.85
CA LEU A 30 0.73 1.84 -31.12
C LEU A 30 1.02 2.02 -29.62
N ALA A 31 2.05 2.82 -29.31
CA ALA A 31 2.30 3.31 -27.96
C ALA A 31 1.08 4.02 -27.37
N SER A 32 0.47 4.97 -28.10
CA SER A 32 -0.72 5.69 -27.62
C SER A 32 -1.95 4.80 -27.40
N GLN A 33 -2.11 3.75 -28.22
CA GLN A 33 -3.24 2.81 -28.12
C GLN A 33 -3.09 1.91 -26.90
N ALA A 34 -1.91 1.33 -26.66
CA ALA A 34 -1.63 0.51 -25.49
C ALA A 34 -1.87 1.28 -24.16
N LEU A 35 -1.57 2.58 -24.15
CA LEU A 35 -1.78 3.45 -22.99
C LEU A 35 -3.26 3.80 -22.75
N ALA A 36 -4.04 3.97 -23.82
CA ALA A 36 -5.50 4.14 -23.71
C ALA A 36 -6.17 2.88 -23.16
N ASP A 37 -5.67 1.71 -23.56
CA ASP A 37 -6.24 0.43 -23.16
C ASP A 37 -5.95 0.11 -21.67
N ILE A 38 -4.77 0.48 -21.13
CA ILE A 38 -4.46 0.37 -19.69
C ILE A 38 -5.34 1.31 -18.83
N ASN A 39 -5.56 2.54 -19.31
CA ASN A 39 -6.34 3.55 -18.59
C ASN A 39 -7.86 3.31 -18.63
N ARG A 40 -8.35 2.49 -19.56
CA ARG A 40 -9.78 2.33 -19.84
C ARG A 40 -10.60 2.03 -18.58
N GLN A 41 -10.09 1.16 -17.72
CA GLN A 41 -10.76 0.74 -16.49
C GLN A 41 -10.77 1.85 -15.41
N PHE A 42 -9.93 2.89 -15.55
CA PHE A 42 -9.79 3.97 -14.58
C PHE A 42 -10.45 5.30 -15.01
N THR A 43 -11.37 5.22 -15.98
CA THR A 43 -12.09 6.39 -16.52
C THR A 43 -13.30 6.82 -15.67
N GLY A 44 -13.77 5.99 -14.74
CA GLY A 44 -14.84 6.33 -13.80
C GLY A 44 -16.28 6.22 -14.30
N ARG A 45 -16.53 5.87 -15.57
CA ARG A 45 -17.87 5.61 -16.10
C ARG A 45 -17.89 4.36 -16.95
N ALA A 46 -18.56 3.31 -16.46
CA ALA A 46 -18.94 2.18 -17.30
C ALA A 46 -20.12 2.62 -18.20
N ASP A 47 -19.99 2.46 -19.51
CA ASP A 47 -21.08 2.68 -20.48
C ASP A 47 -22.00 1.45 -20.61
N PHE A 48 -21.85 0.46 -19.72
CA PHE A 48 -22.61 -0.77 -19.65
C PHE A 48 -22.85 -1.21 -18.21
N ASP A 49 -23.85 -2.08 -18.01
CA ASP A 49 -24.22 -2.60 -16.69
C ASP A 49 -23.96 -4.11 -16.51
N MET A 50 -23.55 -4.81 -17.57
CA MET A 50 -23.41 -6.27 -17.57
C MET A 50 -22.32 -6.78 -18.53
N TYR A 51 -21.50 -7.70 -18.03
CA TYR A 51 -20.51 -8.43 -18.83
C TYR A 51 -21.13 -9.58 -19.62
N ASP A 52 -20.54 -9.91 -20.77
CA ASP A 52 -20.89 -11.14 -21.46
C ASP A 52 -20.35 -12.35 -20.71
N ILE A 53 -19.12 -12.23 -20.20
CA ILE A 53 -18.43 -13.30 -19.49
C ILE A 53 -17.71 -12.73 -18.26
N VAL A 54 -17.94 -13.34 -17.10
CA VAL A 54 -17.06 -13.23 -15.93
C VAL A 54 -16.25 -14.52 -15.82
N ILE A 55 -14.94 -14.40 -15.67
CA ILE A 55 -14.02 -15.53 -15.55
C ILE A 55 -13.38 -15.46 -14.16
N ASN A 56 -13.56 -16.53 -13.37
CA ASN A 56 -12.91 -16.69 -12.08
C ASN A 56 -11.58 -17.44 -12.26
N GLY A 57 -10.46 -16.85 -11.88
CA GLY A 57 -9.12 -17.43 -11.99
C GLY A 57 -8.35 -16.92 -13.21
N GLY A 58 -7.24 -16.24 -12.95
CA GLY A 58 -6.29 -15.71 -13.93
C GLY A 58 -5.07 -16.62 -14.15
N GLY A 59 -5.24 -17.93 -13.97
CA GLY A 59 -4.30 -18.92 -14.49
C GLY A 59 -4.28 -18.93 -16.02
N LEU A 60 -3.39 -19.71 -16.63
CA LEU A 60 -3.21 -19.77 -18.09
C LEU A 60 -4.52 -20.06 -18.84
N ARG A 61 -5.35 -20.98 -18.33
CA ARG A 61 -6.66 -21.32 -18.93
C ARG A 61 -7.63 -20.13 -18.91
N GLY A 62 -7.79 -19.49 -17.75
CA GLY A 62 -8.66 -18.33 -17.59
C GLY A 62 -8.17 -17.12 -18.39
N TYR A 63 -6.86 -16.90 -18.40
CA TYR A 63 -6.20 -15.87 -19.20
C TYR A 63 -6.45 -16.07 -20.71
N PHE A 64 -6.18 -17.26 -21.27
CA PHE A 64 -6.42 -17.51 -22.68
C PHE A 64 -7.92 -17.48 -23.02
N ALA A 65 -8.79 -17.96 -22.13
CA ALA A 65 -10.23 -17.85 -22.32
C ALA A 65 -10.68 -16.39 -22.39
N ALA A 66 -10.13 -15.51 -21.55
CA ALA A 66 -10.40 -14.08 -21.61
C ALA A 66 -9.98 -13.46 -22.94
N LEU A 67 -8.76 -13.76 -23.41
CA LEU A 67 -8.25 -13.24 -24.69
C LEU A 67 -9.09 -13.71 -25.88
N HIS A 68 -9.44 -15.01 -25.93
CA HIS A 68 -10.28 -15.55 -27.00
C HIS A 68 -11.69 -14.97 -26.97
N ALA A 69 -12.26 -14.76 -25.77
CA ALA A 69 -13.57 -14.16 -25.61
C ALA A 69 -13.60 -12.70 -26.10
N VAL A 70 -12.59 -11.88 -25.76
CA VAL A 70 -12.54 -10.50 -26.28
C VAL A 70 -12.26 -10.48 -27.78
N LYS A 71 -11.41 -11.38 -28.31
CA LYS A 71 -11.24 -11.57 -29.77
C LYS A 71 -12.55 -11.93 -30.48
N ALA A 72 -13.46 -12.63 -29.80
CA ALA A 72 -14.82 -12.91 -30.26
C ALA A 72 -15.82 -11.76 -30.02
N GLY A 73 -15.35 -10.57 -29.63
CA GLY A 73 -16.17 -9.37 -29.42
C GLY A 73 -16.97 -9.36 -28.12
N LYS A 74 -16.61 -10.20 -27.14
CA LYS A 74 -17.29 -10.26 -25.83
C LYS A 74 -16.69 -9.24 -24.86
N ARG A 75 -17.53 -8.68 -23.99
CA ARG A 75 -17.08 -7.94 -22.80
C ARG A 75 -16.74 -8.92 -21.70
N VAL A 76 -15.51 -8.87 -21.22
CA VAL A 76 -14.95 -9.84 -20.27
C VAL A 76 -14.44 -9.14 -19.02
N LEU A 77 -14.83 -9.66 -17.87
CA LEU A 77 -14.18 -9.40 -16.59
C LEU A 77 -13.42 -10.65 -16.14
N LEU A 78 -12.11 -10.52 -15.96
CA LEU A 78 -11.24 -11.56 -15.40
C LEU A 78 -10.92 -11.22 -13.95
N VAL A 79 -11.23 -12.15 -13.05
CA VAL A 79 -11.02 -12.02 -11.61
C VAL A 79 -9.90 -12.98 -11.19
N GLU A 80 -8.92 -12.49 -10.43
CA GLU A 80 -7.83 -13.31 -9.89
C GLU A 80 -7.64 -13.01 -8.40
N ARG A 81 -7.62 -14.08 -7.59
CA ARG A 81 -7.48 -13.98 -6.14
C ARG A 81 -6.11 -13.45 -5.72
N ARG A 82 -5.08 -13.63 -6.54
CA ARG A 82 -3.69 -13.19 -6.27
C ARG A 82 -3.43 -11.79 -6.81
N SER A 83 -2.26 -11.25 -6.48
CA SER A 83 -1.79 -9.96 -7.03
C SER A 83 -1.26 -10.05 -8.45
N SER A 84 -1.19 -11.23 -9.07
CA SER A 84 -0.74 -11.42 -10.46
C SER A 84 -1.34 -12.66 -11.11
N PHE A 85 -1.40 -12.69 -12.45
CA PHE A 85 -1.83 -13.84 -13.25
C PHE A 85 -0.76 -14.95 -13.35
N GLY A 86 -1.17 -16.10 -13.91
CA GLY A 86 -0.28 -17.20 -14.27
C GLY A 86 0.25 -17.96 -13.05
N TYR A 87 -0.61 -18.19 -12.06
CA TYR A 87 -0.24 -18.81 -10.79
C TYR A 87 0.41 -20.20 -10.97
N GLU A 88 0.11 -20.91 -12.07
CA GLU A 88 0.66 -22.22 -12.38
C GLU A 88 2.19 -22.24 -12.46
N LEU A 89 2.78 -21.12 -12.90
CA LEU A 89 4.24 -20.97 -13.03
C LEU A 89 4.75 -19.96 -11.99
N ALA A 90 4.13 -18.78 -11.88
CA ALA A 90 4.63 -17.71 -11.03
C ALA A 90 4.43 -17.99 -9.52
N ALA A 91 3.21 -18.32 -9.10
CA ALA A 91 2.94 -18.57 -7.68
C ALA A 91 3.58 -19.88 -7.20
N LYS A 92 3.60 -20.90 -8.06
CA LYS A 92 4.18 -22.23 -7.78
C LYS A 92 5.71 -22.27 -7.90
N GLY A 93 6.36 -21.16 -8.25
CA GLY A 93 7.82 -21.08 -8.40
C GLY A 93 8.38 -21.96 -9.53
N ARG A 94 7.51 -22.48 -10.41
CA ARG A 94 7.86 -23.40 -11.49
C ARG A 94 8.34 -22.63 -12.72
N LEU A 95 9.47 -21.95 -12.59
CA LEU A 95 10.03 -21.03 -13.58
C LEU A 95 10.83 -21.74 -14.68
N TRP A 96 10.32 -22.87 -15.17
CA TRP A 96 10.85 -23.63 -16.29
C TRP A 96 9.73 -24.36 -17.06
N LEU A 97 10.00 -24.65 -18.32
CA LEU A 97 9.17 -25.49 -19.20
C LEU A 97 10.05 -26.44 -19.99
N GLY A 98 9.58 -27.64 -20.29
CA GLY A 98 10.21 -28.44 -21.35
C GLY A 98 10.19 -27.72 -22.70
N ALA A 99 11.27 -27.83 -23.46
CA ALA A 99 11.44 -27.20 -24.77
C ALA A 99 10.64 -27.89 -25.89
N ASN A 100 10.01 -29.04 -25.62
CA ASN A 100 9.12 -29.71 -26.56
C ASN A 100 7.97 -28.76 -26.99
N GLY A 101 7.80 -28.55 -28.30
CA GLY A 101 6.83 -27.62 -28.87
C GLY A 101 7.26 -26.15 -28.91
N MET A 102 8.48 -25.80 -28.49
CA MET A 102 8.96 -24.41 -28.42
C MET A 102 8.98 -23.72 -29.80
N ASP A 103 9.39 -24.42 -30.85
CA ASP A 103 9.45 -23.88 -32.22
C ASP A 103 8.05 -23.59 -32.81
N GLU A 104 7.02 -24.24 -32.28
CA GLU A 104 5.62 -24.10 -32.69
C GLU A 104 4.88 -22.95 -31.98
N LEU A 105 5.49 -22.36 -30.96
CA LEU A 105 4.87 -21.27 -30.19
C LEU A 105 4.55 -20.07 -31.09
N PRO A 106 3.30 -19.57 -31.11
CA PRO A 106 2.96 -18.28 -31.70
C PRO A 106 3.70 -17.11 -31.03
N GLU A 107 3.93 -16.03 -31.79
CA GLU A 107 4.66 -14.84 -31.31
C GLU A 107 4.08 -14.26 -30.01
N ASP A 108 2.76 -14.18 -29.90
CA ASP A 108 2.08 -13.66 -28.71
C ASP A 108 2.27 -14.53 -27.46
N ILE A 109 2.53 -15.83 -27.61
CA ILE A 109 2.88 -16.74 -26.49
C ILE A 109 4.38 -16.67 -26.18
N ARG A 110 5.23 -16.55 -27.20
CA ARG A 110 6.68 -16.38 -27.03
C ARG A 110 6.99 -15.15 -26.17
N ASP A 111 6.33 -14.03 -26.44
CA ASP A 111 6.48 -12.79 -25.69
C ASP A 111 6.02 -12.88 -24.23
N LEU A 112 5.22 -13.90 -23.87
CA LEU A 112 4.90 -14.20 -22.47
C LEU A 112 6.06 -14.88 -21.75
N LEU A 113 6.75 -15.79 -22.44
CA LEU A 113 7.78 -16.66 -21.86
C LEU A 113 9.15 -15.98 -21.81
N TRP A 114 9.46 -15.12 -22.77
CA TRP A 114 10.69 -14.31 -22.77
C TRP A 114 10.47 -12.96 -23.45
N SER A 115 11.20 -11.95 -22.97
CA SER A 115 11.20 -10.61 -23.56
C SER A 115 12.62 -10.15 -23.82
N THR A 116 12.85 -9.42 -24.92
CA THR A 116 14.16 -8.78 -25.15
C THR A 116 14.54 -7.78 -24.06
N ALA A 117 13.56 -7.25 -23.31
CA ALA A 117 13.80 -6.35 -22.19
C ALA A 117 14.44 -7.04 -20.97
N GLU A 118 14.26 -8.36 -20.82
CA GLU A 118 14.82 -9.09 -19.68
C GLU A 118 16.32 -9.37 -19.83
N SER A 119 16.89 -9.18 -21.03
CA SER A 119 18.28 -9.54 -21.33
C SER A 119 19.32 -8.83 -20.45
N SER A 120 18.98 -7.67 -19.85
CA SER A 120 19.87 -6.99 -18.90
C SER A 120 19.93 -7.65 -17.52
N GLU A 121 18.95 -8.49 -17.19
CA GLU A 121 18.83 -9.23 -15.92
C GLU A 121 19.12 -10.74 -16.11
N VAL A 122 19.54 -11.15 -17.31
CA VAL A 122 20.05 -12.51 -17.58
C VAL A 122 21.56 -12.50 -17.40
N HIS A 123 22.05 -13.16 -16.34
CA HIS A 123 23.49 -13.27 -16.06
C HIS A 123 24.04 -14.68 -16.18
N ALA A 124 23.19 -15.67 -16.47
CA ALA A 124 23.67 -17.00 -16.81
C ALA A 124 24.38 -16.99 -18.17
N THR A 125 25.56 -17.58 -18.24
CA THR A 125 26.43 -17.62 -19.42
C THR A 125 26.28 -18.90 -20.24
N ALA A 126 25.81 -19.97 -19.60
CA ALA A 126 25.62 -21.28 -20.24
C ALA A 126 24.30 -21.42 -21.02
N GLY A 127 23.36 -20.48 -20.84
CA GLY A 127 22.06 -20.52 -21.49
C GLY A 127 22.15 -20.21 -22.99
N THR A 128 21.36 -20.92 -23.78
CA THR A 128 21.31 -20.76 -25.25
C THR A 128 19.89 -20.41 -25.71
N GLY A 129 19.67 -20.30 -27.03
CA GLY A 129 18.34 -20.12 -27.59
C GLY A 129 17.66 -18.80 -27.18
N PRO A 130 16.31 -18.73 -27.22
CA PRO A 130 15.56 -17.52 -26.90
C PRO A 130 15.83 -17.00 -25.48
N GLY A 131 16.09 -15.69 -25.37
CA GLY A 131 16.37 -15.03 -24.09
C GLY A 131 17.61 -15.53 -23.34
N GLY A 132 18.46 -16.37 -23.95
CA GLY A 132 19.51 -17.09 -23.23
C GLY A 132 18.95 -18.05 -22.17
N GLY A 133 17.71 -18.52 -22.34
CA GLY A 133 17.00 -19.31 -21.34
C GLY A 133 17.01 -20.82 -21.57
N VAL A 134 17.57 -21.32 -22.66
CA VAL A 134 17.53 -22.76 -22.99
C VAL A 134 18.72 -23.49 -22.37
N PHE A 135 18.42 -24.45 -21.50
CA PHE A 135 19.37 -25.32 -20.81
C PHE A 135 19.03 -26.79 -21.09
N GLY A 136 19.67 -27.37 -22.11
CA GLY A 136 19.35 -28.71 -22.57
C GLY A 136 17.96 -28.76 -23.20
N ASP A 137 17.06 -29.52 -22.60
CA ASP A 137 15.66 -29.72 -22.97
C ASP A 137 14.69 -28.83 -22.17
N GLU A 138 15.18 -27.86 -21.39
CA GLU A 138 14.36 -26.93 -20.61
C GLU A 138 14.54 -25.47 -21.05
N LEU A 139 13.46 -24.71 -21.01
CA LEU A 139 13.38 -23.26 -21.15
C LEU A 139 13.14 -22.64 -19.76
N ALA A 140 14.13 -21.91 -19.25
CA ALA A 140 14.03 -21.17 -18.00
C ALA A 140 13.29 -19.84 -18.18
N LEU A 141 12.48 -19.48 -17.19
CA LEU A 141 11.62 -18.30 -17.17
C LEU A 141 12.04 -17.32 -16.06
N MET A 142 11.52 -16.10 -16.13
CA MET A 142 11.63 -15.12 -15.05
C MET A 142 10.22 -14.69 -14.63
N ALA A 143 9.93 -14.75 -13.33
CA ALA A 143 8.60 -14.49 -12.81
C ALA A 143 8.12 -13.06 -13.10
N GLY A 144 9.02 -12.07 -12.98
CA GLY A 144 8.71 -10.68 -13.28
C GLY A 144 8.28 -10.50 -14.75
N SER A 145 9.07 -10.99 -15.71
CA SER A 145 8.73 -10.97 -17.14
C SER A 145 7.37 -11.60 -17.41
N PHE A 146 7.13 -12.80 -16.88
CA PHE A 146 5.90 -13.56 -17.12
C PHE A 146 4.65 -12.84 -16.57
N LYS A 147 4.69 -12.40 -15.29
CA LYS A 147 3.60 -11.65 -14.65
C LYS A 147 3.26 -10.37 -15.41
N LYS A 148 4.30 -9.62 -15.81
CA LYS A 148 4.16 -8.36 -16.55
C LYS A 148 3.54 -8.58 -17.92
N ALA A 149 4.02 -9.58 -18.66
CA ALA A 149 3.55 -9.87 -20.00
C ALA A 149 2.07 -10.28 -20.00
N LEU A 150 1.65 -11.15 -19.06
CA LEU A 150 0.24 -11.55 -18.92
C LEU A 150 -0.67 -10.36 -18.65
N LEU A 151 -0.35 -9.53 -17.65
CA LEU A 151 -1.19 -8.37 -17.30
C LEU A 151 -1.24 -7.36 -18.46
N HIS A 152 -0.09 -7.03 -19.05
CA HIS A 152 -0.01 -6.08 -20.14
C HIS A 152 -0.79 -6.55 -21.38
N ASN A 153 -0.65 -7.82 -21.75
CA ASN A 153 -1.33 -8.40 -22.89
C ASN A 153 -2.86 -8.44 -22.67
N ALA A 154 -3.34 -8.79 -21.48
CA ALA A 154 -4.77 -8.74 -21.16
C ALA A 154 -5.36 -7.32 -21.25
N LEU A 155 -4.66 -6.31 -20.70
CA LEU A 155 -5.10 -4.92 -20.72
C LEU A 155 -5.15 -4.36 -22.15
N THR A 156 -4.11 -4.59 -22.95
CA THR A 156 -4.06 -4.15 -24.36
C THR A 156 -5.12 -4.83 -25.24
N HIS A 157 -5.54 -6.04 -24.87
CA HIS A 157 -6.67 -6.73 -25.47
C HIS A 157 -8.02 -6.41 -24.83
N LYS A 158 -8.12 -5.34 -24.04
CA LYS A 158 -9.41 -4.83 -23.55
C LYS A 158 -10.16 -5.80 -22.63
N VAL A 159 -9.44 -6.63 -21.87
CA VAL A 159 -10.00 -7.41 -20.75
C VAL A 159 -10.08 -6.50 -19.51
N ASP A 160 -11.24 -6.41 -18.86
CA ASP A 160 -11.34 -5.77 -17.53
C ASP A 160 -10.85 -6.75 -16.46
N ILE A 161 -10.16 -6.26 -15.44
CA ILE A 161 -9.39 -7.07 -14.50
C ILE A 161 -9.65 -6.63 -13.07
N LEU A 162 -9.87 -7.60 -12.18
CA LEU A 162 -9.79 -7.42 -10.74
C LEU A 162 -8.79 -8.43 -10.14
N LEU A 163 -7.62 -7.94 -9.75
CA LEU A 163 -6.63 -8.68 -8.96
C LEU A 163 -6.99 -8.62 -7.47
N MET A 164 -6.42 -9.51 -6.66
CA MET A 164 -6.70 -9.61 -5.22
C MET A 164 -8.21 -9.69 -4.90
N THR A 165 -8.96 -10.40 -5.75
CA THR A 165 -10.41 -10.55 -5.67
C THR A 165 -10.78 -12.00 -5.99
N ASP A 166 -11.63 -12.63 -5.18
CA ASP A 166 -12.08 -14.00 -5.42
C ASP A 166 -13.60 -14.04 -5.68
N VAL A 167 -14.09 -15.11 -6.31
CA VAL A 167 -15.52 -15.35 -6.49
C VAL A 167 -16.02 -16.29 -5.41
N CYS A 168 -17.05 -15.87 -4.69
CA CYS A 168 -17.59 -16.61 -3.55
C CYS A 168 -19.08 -16.96 -3.67
N GLY A 169 -19.70 -16.65 -4.82
CA GLY A 169 -21.08 -17.02 -5.12
C GLY A 169 -21.51 -16.66 -6.54
N LEU A 170 -22.67 -17.19 -6.94
CA LEU A 170 -23.31 -16.88 -8.21
C LEU A 170 -24.70 -16.32 -7.97
N PHE A 171 -25.03 -15.22 -8.65
CA PHE A 171 -26.40 -14.74 -8.71
C PHE A 171 -27.18 -15.56 -9.75
N THR A 172 -28.40 -15.94 -9.41
CA THR A 172 -29.25 -16.81 -10.21
C THR A 172 -30.68 -16.28 -10.35
N GLU A 173 -31.32 -16.69 -11.44
CA GLU A 173 -32.77 -16.61 -11.62
C GLU A 173 -33.25 -17.93 -12.23
N GLY A 174 -34.02 -18.70 -11.46
CA GLY A 174 -34.32 -20.09 -11.80
C GLY A 174 -33.03 -20.93 -11.87
N LYS A 175 -32.75 -21.55 -13.02
CA LYS A 175 -31.53 -22.34 -13.25
C LYS A 175 -30.51 -21.63 -14.15
N SER A 176 -30.52 -20.31 -14.20
CA SER A 176 -29.61 -19.52 -15.05
C SER A 176 -28.74 -18.59 -14.21
N VAL A 177 -27.46 -18.50 -14.55
CA VAL A 177 -26.53 -17.48 -14.03
C VAL A 177 -26.99 -16.08 -14.47
N GLN A 178 -26.87 -15.12 -13.55
CA GLN A 178 -27.17 -13.70 -13.74
C GLN A 178 -26.00 -12.79 -13.32
N GLY A 179 -25.02 -13.34 -12.59
CA GLY A 179 -23.90 -12.58 -12.06
C GLY A 179 -23.01 -13.41 -11.14
N ALA A 180 -21.95 -12.79 -10.66
CA ALA A 180 -21.03 -13.35 -9.67
C ALA A 180 -20.99 -12.46 -8.42
N LEU A 181 -20.81 -13.10 -7.26
CA LEU A 181 -20.47 -12.44 -6.00
C LEU A 181 -18.96 -12.48 -5.83
N LEU A 182 -18.36 -11.30 -5.75
CA LEU A 182 -16.94 -11.08 -5.60
C LEU A 182 -16.63 -10.73 -4.14
N ALA A 183 -15.50 -11.21 -3.63
CA ALA A 183 -14.94 -10.82 -2.34
C ALA A 183 -13.55 -10.21 -2.55
N CYS A 184 -13.34 -9.02 -1.98
CA CYS A 184 -12.03 -8.40 -1.87
C CYS A 184 -11.91 -7.73 -0.49
N LYS A 185 -10.76 -7.12 -0.20
CA LYS A 185 -10.53 -6.46 1.09
C LYS A 185 -11.48 -5.28 1.38
N HIS A 186 -12.23 -4.80 0.38
CA HIS A 186 -13.22 -3.71 0.52
C HIS A 186 -14.64 -4.20 0.82
N GLY A 187 -14.86 -5.53 0.83
CA GLY A 187 -16.12 -6.18 1.14
C GLY A 187 -16.60 -7.12 0.03
N LEU A 188 -17.92 -7.30 -0.03
CA LEU A 188 -18.60 -8.13 -1.03
C LEU A 188 -19.25 -7.27 -2.12
N PHE A 189 -19.13 -7.71 -3.37
CA PHE A 189 -19.64 -6.98 -4.52
C PHE A 189 -20.32 -7.92 -5.53
N GLY A 190 -21.50 -7.53 -6.01
CA GLY A 190 -22.15 -8.18 -7.13
C GLY A 190 -21.75 -7.56 -8.47
N VAL A 191 -21.52 -8.41 -9.46
CA VAL A 191 -21.34 -8.02 -10.87
C VAL A 191 -22.25 -8.85 -11.76
N LYS A 192 -22.93 -8.21 -12.71
CA LYS A 192 -23.82 -8.92 -13.64
C LYS A 192 -23.03 -9.59 -14.76
N CYS A 193 -23.41 -10.81 -15.11
CA CYS A 193 -22.86 -11.51 -16.27
C CYS A 193 -23.86 -12.48 -16.90
N ARG A 194 -23.68 -12.75 -18.20
CA ARG A 194 -24.46 -13.77 -18.92
C ARG A 194 -23.87 -15.16 -18.81
N GLN A 195 -22.55 -15.25 -18.82
CA GLN A 195 -21.80 -16.49 -18.71
C GLN A 195 -20.78 -16.32 -17.59
N PHE A 196 -20.59 -17.39 -16.82
CA PHE A 196 -19.59 -17.50 -15.80
C PHE A 196 -18.69 -18.69 -16.13
N ILE A 197 -17.38 -18.46 -16.19
CA ILE A 197 -16.39 -19.51 -16.38
C ILE A 197 -15.59 -19.63 -15.10
N ASP A 198 -15.64 -20.81 -14.47
CA ASP A 198 -14.73 -21.14 -13.39
C ASP A 198 -13.44 -21.74 -13.96
N ALA A 199 -12.40 -20.94 -13.95
CA ALA A 199 -11.01 -21.29 -14.25
C ALA A 199 -10.12 -21.15 -13.00
N SER A 200 -10.72 -21.17 -11.81
CA SER A 200 -9.96 -21.14 -10.56
C SER A 200 -9.12 -22.42 -10.42
N GLU A 201 -8.07 -22.34 -9.61
CA GLU A 201 -7.24 -23.49 -9.29
C GLU A 201 -8.11 -24.68 -8.87
N HIS A 202 -7.92 -25.83 -9.53
CA HIS A 202 -8.71 -27.05 -9.33
C HIS A 202 -10.23 -26.91 -9.48
N ALA A 203 -10.73 -25.79 -10.04
CA ALA A 203 -12.13 -25.38 -10.00
C ALA A 203 -12.72 -25.46 -8.58
N LEU A 204 -11.93 -25.03 -7.59
CA LEU A 204 -12.28 -25.10 -6.16
C LEU A 204 -13.65 -24.46 -5.89
N PHE A 205 -13.91 -23.31 -6.50
CA PHE A 205 -15.19 -22.62 -6.38
C PHE A 205 -16.36 -23.52 -6.81
N SER A 206 -16.35 -24.03 -8.04
CA SER A 206 -17.45 -24.85 -8.55
C SER A 206 -17.57 -26.19 -7.86
N ARG A 207 -16.45 -26.84 -7.48
CA ARG A 207 -16.48 -28.09 -6.70
C ARG A 207 -17.20 -27.88 -5.39
N ARG A 208 -16.81 -26.87 -4.62
CA ARG A 208 -17.43 -26.54 -3.32
C ARG A 208 -18.89 -26.11 -3.49
N LEU A 209 -19.18 -25.23 -4.45
CA LEU A 209 -20.54 -24.77 -4.73
C LEU A 209 -21.51 -25.93 -5.08
N LEU A 210 -21.00 -26.95 -5.77
CA LEU A 210 -21.78 -28.12 -6.20
C LEU A 210 -21.77 -29.28 -5.19
N GLY A 211 -21.10 -29.12 -4.05
CA GLY A 211 -21.02 -30.10 -2.97
C GLY A 211 -20.10 -31.29 -3.28
N SER A 212 -19.03 -31.07 -4.04
CA SER A 212 -17.99 -32.06 -4.31
C SER A 212 -16.80 -31.87 -3.37
N ASP A 213 -16.44 -32.93 -2.64
CA ASP A 213 -15.27 -32.93 -1.76
C ASP A 213 -13.97 -32.83 -2.56
N VAL A 214 -13.04 -32.03 -2.05
CA VAL A 214 -11.70 -31.85 -2.60
C VAL A 214 -10.73 -32.61 -1.72
N ARG A 215 -10.13 -33.67 -2.26
CA ARG A 215 -9.11 -34.47 -1.57
C ARG A 215 -7.81 -34.43 -2.34
N LEU A 216 -6.71 -34.24 -1.63
CA LEU A 216 -5.36 -34.12 -2.16
C LEU A 216 -4.68 -35.50 -2.11
N ALA A 217 -3.86 -35.79 -3.12
CA ALA A 217 -3.11 -37.03 -3.23
C ALA A 217 -1.61 -36.78 -3.04
N GLU A 218 -1.09 -35.74 -3.68
CA GLU A 218 0.32 -35.40 -3.71
C GLU A 218 0.44 -33.88 -3.77
N ALA A 219 1.48 -33.33 -3.18
CA ALA A 219 1.86 -31.95 -3.37
C ALA A 219 3.34 -31.83 -3.75
N THR A 220 3.68 -30.82 -4.55
CA THR A 220 5.06 -30.43 -4.85
C THR A 220 5.32 -28.99 -4.47
N PHE A 221 6.58 -28.71 -4.13
CA PHE A 221 7.04 -27.39 -3.73
C PHE A 221 8.41 -27.09 -4.31
N THR A 222 8.67 -25.82 -4.59
CA THR A 222 9.90 -25.37 -5.24
C THR A 222 10.67 -24.41 -4.36
N LEU A 223 11.98 -24.65 -4.24
CA LEU A 223 12.95 -23.78 -3.59
C LEU A 223 13.82 -23.12 -4.65
N GLU A 224 14.09 -21.84 -4.53
CA GLU A 224 15.10 -21.17 -5.32
C GLU A 224 16.42 -21.11 -4.53
N ILE A 225 17.47 -21.70 -5.10
CA ILE A 225 18.75 -21.89 -4.45
C ILE A 225 19.83 -21.14 -5.22
N TRP A 226 20.64 -20.36 -4.50
CA TRP A 226 21.79 -19.65 -5.05
C TRP A 226 23.10 -20.20 -4.50
N LYS A 227 24.22 -19.71 -5.07
CA LYS A 227 25.59 -20.09 -4.69
C LYS A 227 25.85 -21.59 -4.89
N THR A 228 25.18 -22.21 -5.86
CA THR A 228 25.44 -23.60 -6.24
C THR A 228 26.58 -23.68 -7.25
N GLU A 229 27.25 -24.83 -7.28
CA GLU A 229 28.02 -25.21 -8.46
C GLU A 229 27.08 -25.60 -9.60
N SER A 230 27.59 -25.60 -10.84
CA SER A 230 26.79 -25.93 -12.02
C SER A 230 26.28 -27.38 -11.94
N PRO A 231 24.96 -27.63 -12.02
CA PRO A 231 24.44 -28.98 -11.91
C PRO A 231 24.89 -29.85 -13.09
N VAL A 232 25.36 -31.05 -12.78
CA VAL A 232 25.73 -32.11 -13.74
C VAL A 232 24.64 -33.18 -13.91
N ARG A 233 23.63 -33.17 -13.02
CA ARG A 233 22.50 -34.10 -12.99
C ARG A 233 21.20 -33.35 -12.70
N LYS A 234 20.08 -33.88 -13.21
CA LYS A 234 18.73 -33.30 -13.05
C LYS A 234 17.99 -33.74 -11.79
N SER A 235 18.47 -34.78 -11.12
CA SER A 235 17.86 -35.31 -9.90
C SER A 235 18.96 -35.81 -8.98
N ILE A 236 18.75 -35.65 -7.68
CA ILE A 236 19.61 -36.24 -6.65
C ILE A 236 18.76 -37.10 -5.71
N THR A 237 19.35 -38.17 -5.19
CA THR A 237 18.75 -38.98 -4.13
C THR A 237 18.97 -38.28 -2.80
N VAL A 238 17.94 -38.27 -1.96
CA VAL A 238 17.99 -37.72 -0.61
C VAL A 238 17.61 -38.79 0.43
N PRO A 239 17.96 -38.61 1.72
CA PRO A 239 17.62 -39.60 2.73
C PRO A 239 16.10 -39.76 2.89
N SER A 240 15.61 -41.00 3.02
CA SER A 240 14.17 -41.28 3.23
C SER A 240 13.59 -40.63 4.50
N SER A 241 14.45 -40.28 5.46
CA SER A 241 14.06 -39.54 6.67
C SER A 241 13.55 -38.11 6.37
N LEU A 242 13.80 -37.56 5.18
CA LEU A 242 13.25 -36.26 4.79
C LEU A 242 11.75 -36.33 4.47
N GLY A 243 11.22 -37.52 4.14
CA GLY A 243 9.81 -37.70 3.83
C GLY A 243 9.37 -37.00 2.55
N VAL A 244 10.27 -36.89 1.56
CA VAL A 244 9.94 -36.44 0.20
C VAL A 244 9.64 -37.64 -0.70
N THR A 245 8.79 -37.46 -1.69
CA THR A 245 8.38 -38.50 -2.64
C THR A 245 9.59 -39.07 -3.40
N ASP A 246 9.60 -40.39 -3.60
CA ASP A 246 10.66 -41.15 -4.31
C ASP A 246 12.08 -41.00 -3.74
N ASP A 247 12.22 -40.46 -2.53
CA ASP A 247 13.52 -40.14 -1.92
C ASP A 247 14.41 -39.32 -2.87
N ALA A 248 13.80 -38.42 -3.65
CA ALA A 248 14.47 -37.67 -4.70
C ALA A 248 14.01 -36.21 -4.74
N VAL A 249 14.92 -35.34 -5.18
CA VAL A 249 14.60 -33.94 -5.52
C VAL A 249 15.15 -33.62 -6.91
N ASN A 250 14.35 -32.85 -7.66
CA ASN A 250 14.65 -32.45 -9.03
C ASN A 250 15.35 -31.09 -9.04
N ILE A 251 16.26 -30.89 -9.99
CA ILE A 251 17.09 -29.70 -10.13
C ILE A 251 16.88 -29.11 -11.52
N HIS A 252 16.47 -27.84 -11.55
CA HIS A 252 16.27 -27.06 -12.76
C HIS A 252 17.19 -25.85 -12.77
N ARG A 253 17.74 -25.49 -13.92
CA ARG A 253 18.62 -24.32 -14.02
C ARG A 253 17.80 -23.04 -14.12
N GLY A 254 18.25 -21.99 -13.46
CA GLY A 254 17.73 -20.64 -13.66
C GLY A 254 18.56 -19.86 -14.68
N LYS A 255 17.94 -18.90 -15.37
CA LYS A 255 18.63 -18.00 -16.32
C LYS A 255 19.15 -16.71 -15.69
N HIS A 256 18.80 -16.43 -14.43
CA HIS A 256 19.18 -15.17 -13.80
C HIS A 256 20.66 -15.12 -13.42
N ALA A 257 21.25 -16.25 -12.99
CA ALA A 257 22.68 -16.36 -12.69
C ALA A 257 23.21 -17.79 -12.89
N ASP A 258 24.51 -17.95 -13.18
CA ASP A 258 25.12 -19.28 -13.39
C ASP A 258 25.06 -20.21 -12.17
N HIS A 259 24.95 -19.65 -10.97
CA HIS A 259 24.87 -20.37 -9.69
C HIS A 259 23.43 -20.54 -9.19
N GLN A 260 22.43 -20.21 -10.02
CA GLN A 260 21.01 -20.27 -9.66
C GLN A 260 20.42 -21.60 -10.12
N VAL A 261 19.75 -22.29 -9.21
CA VAL A 261 18.94 -23.47 -9.52
C VAL A 261 17.62 -23.42 -8.77
N PHE A 262 16.62 -24.09 -9.32
CA PHE A 262 15.36 -24.39 -8.65
C PHE A 262 15.36 -25.86 -8.24
N LEU A 263 15.05 -26.13 -6.97
CA LEU A 263 14.94 -27.47 -6.42
C LEU A 263 13.47 -27.78 -6.16
N GLU A 264 12.95 -28.78 -6.86
CA GLU A 264 11.56 -29.24 -6.73
C GLU A 264 11.52 -30.56 -5.94
N PHE A 265 10.61 -30.65 -4.97
CA PHE A 265 10.39 -31.87 -4.19
C PHE A 265 8.89 -32.13 -4.03
N GLY A 266 8.51 -33.40 -3.99
CA GLY A 266 7.15 -33.86 -3.72
C GLY A 266 6.98 -34.38 -2.30
N PHE A 267 5.75 -34.45 -1.81
CA PHE A 267 5.38 -35.16 -0.60
C PHE A 267 3.94 -35.68 -0.67
N ASP A 268 3.65 -36.69 0.15
CA ASP A 268 2.30 -37.25 0.29
C ASP A 268 1.38 -36.20 0.92
N ALA A 269 0.27 -35.91 0.23
CA ALA A 269 -0.75 -34.98 0.68
C ALA A 269 -2.06 -35.70 1.05
N THR A 270 -2.04 -37.04 1.08
CA THR A 270 -3.18 -37.84 1.50
C THR A 270 -3.60 -37.45 2.91
N ASP A 271 -4.91 -37.29 3.12
CA ASP A 271 -5.55 -36.88 4.38
C ASP A 271 -5.18 -35.48 4.91
N LEU A 272 -4.43 -34.68 4.15
CA LEU A 272 -4.16 -33.27 4.47
C LEU A 272 -5.17 -32.36 3.78
N ASP A 273 -5.58 -31.29 4.47
CA ASP A 273 -6.31 -30.19 3.84
C ASP A 273 -5.35 -29.20 3.16
N MET A 274 -5.91 -28.26 2.38
CA MET A 274 -5.13 -27.29 1.61
C MET A 274 -4.19 -26.45 2.49
N GLU A 275 -4.62 -26.09 3.70
CA GLU A 275 -3.85 -25.27 4.64
C GLU A 275 -2.66 -26.06 5.19
N THR A 276 -2.92 -27.29 5.63
CA THR A 276 -1.91 -28.18 6.18
C THR A 276 -0.86 -28.56 5.14
N VAL A 277 -1.26 -28.71 3.86
CA VAL A 277 -0.32 -28.92 2.74
C VAL A 277 0.65 -27.74 2.61
N GLU A 278 0.16 -26.50 2.66
CA GLU A 278 1.01 -25.31 2.57
C GLU A 278 1.98 -25.21 3.75
N HIS A 279 1.52 -25.49 4.97
CA HIS A 279 2.37 -25.52 6.16
C HIS A 279 3.43 -26.61 6.06
N ARG A 280 3.04 -27.82 5.64
CA ARG A 280 3.94 -28.95 5.50
C ARG A 280 5.05 -28.69 4.49
N ALA A 281 4.76 -28.04 3.38
CA ALA A 281 5.76 -27.65 2.40
C ALA A 281 6.83 -26.72 2.98
N ARG A 282 6.43 -25.75 3.81
CA ARG A 282 7.34 -24.80 4.48
C ARG A 282 8.18 -25.46 5.56
N GLU A 283 7.61 -26.41 6.31
CA GLU A 283 8.37 -27.24 7.24
C GLU A 283 9.43 -28.07 6.52
N LEU A 284 9.06 -28.74 5.43
CA LEU A 284 9.98 -29.53 4.62
C LEU A 284 11.08 -28.65 4.02
N ALA A 285 10.76 -27.44 3.57
CA ALA A 285 11.76 -26.48 3.10
C ALA A 285 12.83 -26.20 4.17
N VAL A 286 12.43 -26.01 5.44
CA VAL A 286 13.35 -25.81 6.57
C VAL A 286 14.21 -27.04 6.81
N VAL A 287 13.61 -28.24 6.79
CA VAL A 287 14.33 -29.51 7.01
C VAL A 287 15.33 -29.79 5.89
N ILE A 288 14.93 -29.60 4.63
CA ILE A 288 15.83 -29.70 3.46
C ILE A 288 16.95 -28.67 3.61
N GLY A 289 16.62 -27.42 3.93
CA GLY A 289 17.61 -26.37 4.15
C GLY A 289 18.69 -26.72 5.18
N LYS A 290 18.32 -27.32 6.32
CA LYS A 290 19.26 -27.78 7.35
C LYS A 290 20.25 -28.85 6.88
N THR A 291 19.89 -29.62 5.86
CA THR A 291 20.74 -30.69 5.31
C THR A 291 21.34 -30.35 3.96
N LEU A 292 20.92 -29.23 3.35
CA LEU A 292 21.22 -28.83 1.98
C LEU A 292 22.72 -28.94 1.61
N PRO A 293 23.68 -28.43 2.42
CA PRO A 293 25.10 -28.51 2.07
C PRO A 293 25.67 -29.93 2.00
N SER A 294 24.97 -30.90 2.60
CA SER A 294 25.39 -32.31 2.66
C SER A 294 24.67 -33.21 1.66
N LEU A 295 23.62 -32.71 0.99
CA LEU A 295 22.85 -33.51 0.02
C LEU A 295 23.66 -33.84 -1.25
N ASP A 296 24.47 -32.89 -1.71
CA ASP A 296 25.32 -33.01 -2.89
C ASP A 296 26.48 -32.01 -2.81
N PRO A 297 27.71 -32.34 -3.25
CA PRO A 297 28.82 -31.39 -3.33
C PRO A 297 28.46 -30.04 -3.98
N MET A 298 27.54 -30.00 -4.95
CA MET A 298 27.12 -28.76 -5.60
C MET A 298 26.46 -27.75 -4.65
N PHE A 299 25.98 -28.21 -3.48
CA PHE A 299 25.26 -27.40 -2.50
C PHE A 299 26.11 -26.95 -1.30
N ALA A 300 27.42 -27.26 -1.27
CA ALA A 300 28.27 -27.02 -0.09
C ALA A 300 28.24 -25.56 0.45
N GLY A 301 28.03 -24.57 -0.42
CA GLY A 301 27.89 -23.15 -0.05
C GLY A 301 26.52 -22.54 -0.38
N ALA A 302 25.53 -23.39 -0.68
CA ALA A 302 24.25 -22.97 -1.21
C ALA A 302 23.35 -22.31 -0.14
N GLU A 303 22.47 -21.43 -0.60
CA GLU A 303 21.48 -20.73 0.23
C GLU A 303 20.13 -20.71 -0.49
N ILE A 304 19.06 -21.03 0.24
CA ILE A 304 17.68 -20.90 -0.23
C ILE A 304 17.31 -19.42 -0.16
N MET A 305 17.20 -18.80 -1.33
CA MET A 305 16.93 -17.37 -1.45
C MET A 305 15.44 -17.07 -1.46
N GLN A 306 14.66 -17.89 -2.17
CA GLN A 306 13.20 -17.81 -2.30
C GLN A 306 12.59 -19.21 -2.22
N PHE A 307 11.28 -19.29 -2.02
CA PHE A 307 10.50 -20.50 -2.29
C PHE A 307 9.20 -20.11 -3.01
N ALA A 308 8.49 -21.10 -3.54
CA ALA A 308 7.17 -20.91 -4.15
C ALA A 308 6.19 -20.27 -3.16
N TRP A 309 5.34 -19.36 -3.63
CA TRP A 309 4.30 -18.73 -2.82
C TRP A 309 3.19 -19.72 -2.45
N GLU A 310 2.93 -20.68 -3.34
CA GLU A 310 1.90 -21.71 -3.17
C GLU A 310 2.42 -23.08 -3.62
N THR A 311 1.88 -24.14 -3.03
CA THR A 311 2.15 -25.53 -3.44
C THR A 311 1.46 -25.88 -4.75
N THR A 312 2.02 -26.86 -5.47
CA THR A 312 1.29 -27.54 -6.54
C THR A 312 0.64 -28.78 -5.96
N ALA A 313 -0.68 -28.83 -5.89
CA ALA A 313 -1.38 -30.03 -5.42
C ALA A 313 -1.98 -30.85 -6.58
N LYS A 314 -2.06 -32.17 -6.39
CA LYS A 314 -2.81 -33.09 -7.25
C LYS A 314 -4.04 -33.60 -6.50
N LEU A 315 -5.19 -33.62 -7.18
CA LEU A 315 -6.41 -34.18 -6.62
C LEU A 315 -6.42 -35.70 -6.73
N VAL A 316 -7.04 -36.36 -5.75
CA VAL A 316 -7.38 -37.79 -5.83
C VAL A 316 -8.34 -38.04 -6.99
N ASP A 317 -9.33 -37.17 -7.18
CA ASP A 317 -10.25 -37.20 -8.33
C ASP A 317 -10.21 -35.87 -9.10
N PRO A 318 -9.50 -35.83 -10.25
CA PRO A 318 -9.42 -34.64 -11.08
C PRO A 318 -10.69 -34.40 -11.92
N THR A 319 -11.67 -35.31 -11.93
CA THR A 319 -12.87 -35.21 -12.76
C THR A 319 -13.64 -33.93 -12.44
N LEU A 320 -13.92 -33.12 -13.46
CA LEU A 320 -14.67 -31.87 -13.28
C LEU A 320 -16.12 -32.15 -12.86
N PRO A 321 -16.67 -31.40 -11.89
CA PRO A 321 -18.08 -31.52 -11.56
C PRO A 321 -18.94 -31.02 -12.72
N LYS A 322 -20.13 -31.60 -12.90
CA LYS A 322 -21.07 -31.15 -13.93
C LYS A 322 -21.82 -29.91 -13.46
N ALA A 323 -21.65 -28.79 -14.17
CA ALA A 323 -22.40 -27.58 -13.91
C ALA A 323 -23.92 -27.83 -13.96
N ARG A 324 -24.65 -27.28 -12.98
CA ARG A 324 -26.11 -27.44 -12.83
C ARG A 324 -26.89 -26.23 -13.34
N LEU A 325 -26.22 -25.10 -13.55
CA LEU A 325 -26.79 -23.84 -13.97
C LEU A 325 -26.49 -23.60 -15.45
N SER A 326 -27.48 -23.10 -16.19
CA SER A 326 -27.25 -22.54 -17.52
C SER A 326 -26.35 -21.30 -17.40
N GLY A 327 -25.33 -21.23 -18.25
CA GLY A 327 -24.33 -20.15 -18.20
C GLY A 327 -23.19 -20.37 -17.20
N HIS A 328 -23.17 -21.48 -16.45
CA HIS A 328 -22.03 -21.87 -15.61
C HIS A 328 -21.16 -22.89 -16.36
N HIS A 329 -19.92 -22.50 -16.64
CA HIS A 329 -18.93 -23.32 -17.33
C HIS A 329 -17.73 -23.53 -16.44
N ILE A 330 -17.06 -24.66 -16.59
CA ILE A 330 -15.94 -25.05 -15.72
C ILE A 330 -14.81 -25.52 -16.61
N ILE A 331 -13.63 -24.96 -16.40
CA ILE A 331 -12.39 -25.36 -17.04
C ILE A 331 -11.31 -25.35 -15.97
N SER A 332 -11.15 -26.46 -15.24
CA SER A 332 -10.14 -26.46 -14.18
C SER A 332 -8.74 -26.60 -14.73
N ASP A 333 -7.83 -26.09 -13.94
CA ASP A 333 -6.43 -26.43 -13.98
C ASP A 333 -6.15 -27.63 -13.05
N THR A 334 -5.51 -28.66 -13.57
CA THR A 334 -5.06 -29.82 -12.77
C THR A 334 -3.57 -29.77 -12.47
N THR A 335 -2.77 -29.08 -13.30
CA THR A 335 -1.31 -29.13 -13.28
C THR A 335 -0.71 -28.03 -14.16
N ALA A 336 0.39 -27.43 -13.71
CA ALA A 336 1.20 -26.52 -14.53
C ALA A 336 1.68 -27.20 -15.83
N PRO A 337 1.81 -26.45 -16.96
CA PRO A 337 2.23 -27.02 -18.23
C PRO A 337 3.63 -27.61 -18.14
N ALA A 338 3.80 -28.89 -18.45
CA ALA A 338 5.10 -29.55 -18.36
C ALA A 338 6.11 -28.98 -19.38
N ASP A 339 5.62 -28.65 -20.58
CA ASP A 339 6.40 -28.18 -21.72
C ASP A 339 5.61 -27.17 -22.58
N CYS A 340 6.26 -26.64 -23.64
CA CYS A 340 5.65 -25.67 -24.54
C CYS A 340 4.48 -26.26 -25.36
N ALA A 341 4.50 -27.56 -25.67
CA ALA A 341 3.40 -28.24 -26.36
C ALA A 341 2.13 -28.30 -25.50
N GLN A 342 2.26 -28.57 -24.19
CA GLN A 342 1.13 -28.52 -23.26
C GLN A 342 0.61 -27.10 -23.07
N LEU A 343 1.48 -26.09 -23.08
CA LEU A 343 1.03 -24.69 -23.06
C LEU A 343 0.14 -24.36 -24.28
N LEU A 344 0.50 -24.87 -25.47
CA LEU A 344 -0.34 -24.74 -26.67
C LEU A 344 -1.66 -25.49 -26.53
N ALA A 345 -1.65 -26.69 -25.97
CA ALA A 345 -2.87 -27.45 -25.70
C ALA A 345 -3.81 -26.70 -24.75
N ILE A 346 -3.27 -26.11 -23.67
CA ILE A 346 -4.03 -25.27 -22.74
C ILE A 346 -4.69 -24.08 -23.46
N GLN A 347 -3.96 -23.42 -24.35
CA GLN A 347 -4.49 -22.31 -25.14
C GLN A 347 -5.62 -22.76 -26.08
N GLN A 348 -5.49 -23.94 -26.70
CA GLN A 348 -6.50 -24.53 -27.59
C GLN A 348 -7.75 -24.98 -26.82
N GLU A 349 -7.58 -25.59 -25.64
CA GLU A 349 -8.69 -25.96 -24.74
C GLU A 349 -9.52 -24.72 -24.39
N ALA A 350 -8.87 -23.63 -23.98
CA ALA A 350 -9.53 -22.37 -23.68
C ALA A 350 -10.27 -21.79 -24.89
N ALA A 351 -9.66 -21.85 -26.08
CA ALA A 351 -10.28 -21.42 -27.33
C ALA A 351 -11.54 -22.23 -27.67
N GLN A 352 -11.47 -23.56 -27.52
CA GLN A 352 -12.59 -24.48 -27.78
C GLN A 352 -13.75 -24.24 -26.82
N LEU A 353 -13.47 -24.04 -25.53
CA LEU A 353 -14.48 -23.68 -24.54
C LEU A 353 -15.23 -22.42 -24.98
N VAL A 354 -14.49 -21.34 -25.27
CA VAL A 354 -15.07 -20.05 -25.64
C VAL A 354 -15.87 -20.14 -26.94
N ALA A 355 -15.37 -20.87 -27.94
CA ALA A 355 -16.06 -21.08 -29.21
C ALA A 355 -17.39 -21.86 -29.05
N GLY A 356 -17.48 -22.72 -28.03
CA GLY A 356 -18.68 -23.47 -27.69
C GLY A 356 -19.72 -22.70 -26.88
N LEU A 357 -19.39 -21.50 -26.38
CA LEU A 357 -20.31 -20.71 -25.57
C LEU A 357 -21.47 -20.17 -26.40
N PRO A 358 -22.71 -20.24 -25.90
CA PRO A 358 -23.86 -19.69 -26.60
C PRO A 358 -23.73 -18.16 -26.71
N ASN A 359 -24.19 -17.61 -27.83
CA ASN A 359 -24.49 -16.19 -27.89
C ASN A 359 -25.68 -15.93 -26.96
N GLY A 360 -25.41 -15.33 -25.80
CA GLY A 360 -26.35 -15.25 -24.68
C GLY A 360 -27.69 -14.56 -25.01
N SER A 361 -28.66 -14.81 -24.14
CA SER A 361 -30.00 -14.19 -24.18
C SER A 361 -29.94 -12.64 -24.15
N THR A 362 -30.91 -12.00 -24.81
CA THR A 362 -31.12 -10.54 -24.76
C THR A 362 -31.82 -10.08 -23.48
N ALA A 363 -32.26 -11.00 -22.61
CA ALA A 363 -32.89 -10.65 -21.33
C ALA A 363 -31.90 -9.94 -20.39
N ALA A 364 -32.37 -8.91 -19.71
CA ALA A 364 -31.57 -8.16 -18.74
C ALA A 364 -31.31 -9.02 -17.49
N ALA A 365 -30.05 -9.12 -17.06
CA ALA A 365 -29.73 -9.86 -15.85
C ALA A 365 -30.20 -9.14 -14.58
N THR A 366 -30.76 -9.91 -13.65
CA THR A 366 -31.17 -9.43 -12.34
C THR A 366 -30.35 -10.11 -11.25
N LEU A 367 -29.73 -9.34 -10.37
CA LEU A 367 -29.05 -9.86 -9.18
C LEU A 367 -30.14 -10.19 -8.14
N ALA A 368 -30.79 -11.35 -8.30
CA ALA A 368 -31.98 -11.74 -7.54
C ALA A 368 -31.66 -12.77 -6.45
N GLU A 369 -31.57 -14.06 -6.79
CA GLU A 369 -31.17 -15.12 -5.85
C GLU A 369 -29.65 -15.24 -5.84
N LEU A 370 -29.06 -15.58 -4.70
CA LEU A 370 -27.60 -15.75 -4.56
C LEU A 370 -27.28 -17.15 -4.05
N MET A 371 -26.60 -17.92 -4.88
CA MET A 371 -26.08 -19.23 -4.53
C MET A 371 -24.64 -19.09 -4.01
N ILE A 372 -24.39 -19.54 -2.79
CA ILE A 372 -23.06 -19.64 -2.19
C ILE A 372 -22.81 -21.10 -1.77
N VAL A 373 -21.59 -21.42 -1.36
CA VAL A 373 -21.29 -22.77 -0.84
C VAL A 373 -22.21 -23.09 0.35
N GLY A 374 -22.92 -24.21 0.26
CA GLY A 374 -23.81 -24.71 1.32
C GLY A 374 -25.16 -24.00 1.47
N SER A 375 -25.43 -22.89 0.75
CA SER A 375 -26.64 -22.09 0.96
C SER A 375 -27.15 -21.40 -0.30
N THR A 376 -28.45 -21.09 -0.33
CA THR A 376 -29.07 -20.27 -1.38
C THR A 376 -29.90 -19.19 -0.71
N ILE A 377 -29.49 -17.95 -0.93
CA ILE A 377 -30.05 -16.76 -0.30
C ILE A 377 -31.10 -16.18 -1.25
N PRO A 378 -32.38 -16.11 -0.84
CA PRO A 378 -33.41 -15.51 -1.68
C PRO A 378 -33.19 -14.01 -1.80
N LYS A 379 -33.75 -13.37 -2.85
CA LYS A 379 -33.63 -11.93 -3.11
C LYS A 379 -33.84 -11.01 -1.91
N ARG A 380 -34.76 -11.35 -1.01
CA ARG A 380 -35.03 -10.57 0.21
C ARG A 380 -33.87 -10.54 1.22
N GLY A 381 -32.94 -11.49 1.14
CA GLY A 381 -31.76 -11.61 2.00
C GLY A 381 -30.48 -11.06 1.37
N VAL A 382 -30.59 -10.44 0.18
CA VAL A 382 -29.47 -9.78 -0.51
C VAL A 382 -29.81 -8.29 -0.62
N ALA A 383 -28.99 -7.45 0.01
CA ALA A 383 -29.04 -6.01 -0.18
C ALA A 383 -27.96 -5.56 -1.16
N LEU A 384 -28.34 -4.71 -2.13
CA LEU A 384 -27.43 -4.17 -3.14
C LEU A 384 -27.49 -2.64 -3.12
N SER A 385 -26.32 -2.00 -3.18
CA SER A 385 -26.21 -0.54 -3.30
C SER A 385 -25.17 -0.12 -4.34
N GLU A 386 -25.22 1.14 -4.76
CA GLU A 386 -24.14 1.73 -5.56
C GLU A 386 -22.81 1.73 -4.79
N VAL A 387 -21.72 1.74 -5.53
CA VAL A 387 -20.36 1.85 -4.99
C VAL A 387 -19.80 3.23 -5.32
N ASP A 388 -19.19 3.87 -4.34
CA ASP A 388 -18.44 5.11 -4.53
C ASP A 388 -17.03 4.81 -5.07
N GLU A 389 -16.96 4.57 -6.38
CA GLU A 389 -15.73 4.30 -7.13
C GLU A 389 -15.63 5.22 -8.37
N PRO A 390 -15.46 6.54 -8.21
CA PRO A 390 -15.48 7.51 -9.31
C PRO A 390 -14.31 7.37 -10.29
N GLY A 391 -13.35 6.49 -9.99
CA GLY A 391 -12.27 6.11 -10.88
C GLY A 391 -12.55 4.80 -11.63
N LEU A 392 -13.40 3.90 -11.14
CA LEU A 392 -13.49 2.54 -11.67
C LEU A 392 -14.62 2.39 -12.69
N ALA A 393 -14.29 1.94 -13.90
CA ALA A 393 -15.24 1.66 -14.98
C ALA A 393 -15.72 0.19 -14.97
N ILE A 394 -15.89 -0.40 -13.79
CA ILE A 394 -16.50 -1.73 -13.61
C ILE A 394 -17.84 -1.54 -12.88
N PRO A 395 -18.97 -2.01 -13.43
CA PRO A 395 -20.31 -1.81 -12.85
C PRO A 395 -20.57 -2.71 -11.63
N LEU A 396 -19.86 -2.46 -10.54
CA LEU A 396 -20.00 -3.16 -9.26
C LEU A 396 -21.24 -2.66 -8.51
N LYS A 397 -21.86 -3.56 -7.74
CA LYS A 397 -22.85 -3.23 -6.70
C LYS A 397 -22.33 -3.74 -5.37
N ARG A 398 -22.30 -2.90 -4.33
CA ARG A 398 -21.97 -3.38 -2.98
C ARG A 398 -23.04 -4.38 -2.56
N CYS A 399 -22.63 -5.54 -2.06
CA CYS A 399 -23.50 -6.61 -1.64
C CYS A 399 -23.40 -6.79 -0.12
N THR A 400 -24.56 -6.87 0.53
CA THR A 400 -24.64 -7.22 1.95
C THR A 400 -25.61 -8.38 2.09
N ILE A 401 -25.19 -9.39 2.86
CA ILE A 401 -25.95 -10.60 3.13
C ILE A 401 -25.96 -10.86 4.63
N ASP A 402 -27.00 -11.55 5.10
CA ASP A 402 -27.07 -12.00 6.48
C ASP A 402 -26.00 -13.06 6.76
N SER A 403 -25.18 -12.85 7.79
CA SER A 403 -24.13 -13.79 8.19
C SER A 403 -24.70 -15.15 8.63
N ALA A 404 -25.96 -15.20 9.06
CA ALA A 404 -26.65 -16.46 9.39
C ALA A 404 -26.83 -17.38 8.17
N ALA A 405 -26.69 -16.86 6.94
CA ALA A 405 -26.74 -17.67 5.73
C ALA A 405 -25.42 -18.38 5.41
N ILE A 406 -24.32 -18.01 6.09
CA ILE A 406 -22.99 -18.58 5.88
C ILE A 406 -22.88 -19.88 6.69
N THR A 407 -22.65 -20.99 6.00
CA THR A 407 -22.60 -22.31 6.64
C THR A 407 -21.21 -22.70 7.13
N GLY A 408 -20.15 -22.13 6.55
CA GLY A 408 -18.79 -22.32 7.04
C GLY A 408 -18.60 -21.53 8.34
N ARG A 409 -18.35 -22.23 9.45
CA ARG A 409 -18.15 -21.63 10.77
C ARG A 409 -16.90 -22.18 11.43
N HIS A 410 -16.10 -21.29 11.99
CA HIS A 410 -14.98 -21.59 12.88
C HIS A 410 -15.15 -20.79 14.16
N ASP A 411 -14.89 -21.40 15.31
CA ASP A 411 -14.93 -20.76 16.60
C ASP A 411 -13.52 -20.78 17.21
N CYS A 412 -13.10 -19.68 17.82
CA CYS A 412 -11.87 -19.56 18.60
C CYS A 412 -12.07 -18.56 19.73
N GLN A 413 -11.09 -18.42 20.62
CA GLN A 413 -11.15 -17.40 21.67
C GLN A 413 -10.66 -16.05 21.15
N VAL A 414 -9.56 -16.08 20.38
CA VAL A 414 -8.97 -14.88 19.78
C VAL A 414 -8.94 -15.02 18.27
N PHE A 415 -9.56 -14.07 17.56
CA PHE A 415 -9.45 -13.93 16.11
C PHE A 415 -8.55 -12.75 15.76
N VAL A 416 -7.50 -13.00 14.97
CA VAL A 416 -6.61 -11.95 14.47
C VAL A 416 -6.85 -11.74 12.98
N ALA A 417 -7.43 -10.60 12.63
CA ALA A 417 -7.60 -10.19 11.25
C ALA A 417 -6.32 -9.52 10.74
N GLY A 418 -5.64 -10.16 9.79
CA GLY A 418 -4.33 -9.75 9.27
C GLY A 418 -3.18 -10.46 9.99
N GLY A 419 -2.36 -11.20 9.25
CA GLY A 419 -1.15 -11.90 9.69
C GLY A 419 0.13 -11.12 9.36
N GLY A 420 0.03 -9.79 9.23
CA GLY A 420 1.15 -8.90 9.00
C GLY A 420 2.15 -8.85 10.16
N THR A 421 3.05 -7.86 10.16
CA THR A 421 4.09 -7.73 11.20
C THR A 421 3.52 -7.73 12.63
N ALA A 422 2.48 -6.94 12.90
CA ALA A 422 1.84 -6.92 14.21
C ALA A 422 0.91 -8.10 14.42
N GLY A 423 0.17 -8.52 13.38
CA GLY A 423 -0.83 -9.58 13.47
C GLY A 423 -0.26 -10.96 13.76
N ALA A 424 0.85 -11.33 13.10
CA ALA A 424 1.55 -12.57 13.41
C ALA A 424 2.02 -12.59 14.88
N MET A 425 2.52 -11.45 15.38
CA MET A 425 2.95 -11.34 16.76
C MET A 425 1.76 -11.34 17.73
N ALA A 426 0.62 -10.76 17.37
CA ALA A 426 -0.60 -10.83 18.16
C ALA A 426 -1.12 -12.27 18.29
N ALA A 427 -1.06 -13.05 17.22
CA ALA A 427 -1.40 -14.47 17.27
C ALA A 427 -0.47 -15.22 18.23
N ILE A 428 0.86 -15.02 18.10
CA ILE A 428 1.87 -15.61 18.99
C ILE A 428 1.66 -15.17 20.45
N GLY A 429 1.28 -13.91 20.68
CA GLY A 429 0.94 -13.38 22.00
C GLY A 429 -0.21 -14.13 22.65
N ALA A 430 -1.31 -14.29 21.93
CA ALA A 430 -2.49 -15.00 22.40
C ALA A 430 -2.21 -16.50 22.64
N VAL A 431 -1.56 -17.17 21.68
CA VAL A 431 -1.16 -18.58 21.79
C VAL A 431 -0.22 -18.80 22.97
N SER A 432 0.72 -17.89 23.24
CA SER A 432 1.66 -18.02 24.37
C SER A 432 0.98 -17.95 25.75
N LYS A 433 -0.21 -17.34 25.83
CA LYS A 433 -1.07 -17.34 27.03
C LYS A 433 -2.02 -18.55 27.07
N GLY A 434 -2.05 -19.36 26.01
CA GLY A 434 -2.84 -20.60 25.91
C GLY A 434 -4.22 -20.43 25.25
N ALA A 435 -4.50 -19.30 24.61
CA ALA A 435 -5.79 -19.07 23.96
C ALA A 435 -5.90 -19.81 22.61
N SER A 436 -7.06 -20.40 22.35
CA SER A 436 -7.42 -20.90 21.02
C SER A 436 -7.46 -19.72 20.04
N THR A 437 -6.58 -19.71 19.04
CA THR A 437 -6.33 -18.53 18.23
C THR A 437 -6.36 -18.84 16.75
N ILE A 438 -7.13 -18.07 15.98
CA ILE A 438 -7.10 -18.09 14.51
C ILE A 438 -6.54 -16.76 14.04
N VAL A 439 -5.47 -16.79 13.24
CA VAL A 439 -5.02 -15.63 12.46
C VAL A 439 -5.33 -15.84 11.00
N ALA A 440 -5.94 -14.86 10.34
CA ALA A 440 -6.25 -14.91 8.92
C ALA A 440 -5.49 -13.83 8.14
N ASP A 441 -4.84 -14.20 7.05
CA ASP A 441 -4.17 -13.26 6.15
C ASP A 441 -4.46 -13.59 4.69
N PHE A 442 -4.35 -12.56 3.84
CA PHE A 442 -4.48 -12.71 2.40
C PHE A 442 -3.39 -13.63 1.82
N PHE A 443 -2.16 -13.56 2.33
CA PHE A 443 -1.04 -14.35 1.81
C PHE A 443 -0.88 -15.68 2.57
N GLN A 444 -0.11 -16.60 1.98
CA GLN A 444 0.21 -17.91 2.58
C GLN A 444 1.37 -17.88 3.58
N ASP A 445 1.88 -16.69 3.91
CA ASP A 445 3.03 -16.53 4.81
C ASP A 445 2.84 -15.30 5.70
N LEU A 446 3.23 -15.45 6.97
CA LEU A 446 3.10 -14.41 7.99
C LEU A 446 4.19 -13.35 7.91
N GLY A 447 3.93 -12.18 8.48
CA GLY A 447 4.90 -11.09 8.72
C GLY A 447 4.71 -9.83 7.85
N GLY A 448 3.81 -9.85 6.86
CA GLY A 448 3.38 -8.69 6.08
C GLY A 448 4.53 -7.89 5.47
N THR A 449 4.63 -6.58 5.78
CA THR A 449 5.63 -5.68 5.19
C THR A 449 7.08 -6.18 5.28
N LYS A 450 7.46 -6.88 6.37
CA LYS A 450 8.79 -7.47 6.50
C LYS A 450 9.04 -8.61 5.51
N THR A 451 8.05 -9.48 5.34
CA THR A 451 8.18 -10.76 4.63
C THR A 451 7.60 -10.66 3.23
N MET A 452 6.32 -10.33 3.09
CA MET A 452 5.59 -10.25 1.84
C MET A 452 5.92 -9.00 1.00
N CYS A 453 6.40 -7.90 1.59
CA CYS A 453 6.96 -6.75 0.83
C CYS A 453 8.49 -6.74 0.78
N GLY A 454 9.19 -7.58 1.55
CA GLY A 454 10.65 -7.62 1.56
C GLY A 454 11.37 -6.47 2.29
N VAL A 455 10.67 -5.69 3.13
CA VAL A 455 11.28 -4.58 3.90
C VAL A 455 12.06 -5.14 5.10
N MET A 456 13.20 -5.77 4.84
CA MET A 456 13.96 -6.52 5.85
C MET A 456 14.82 -5.67 6.78
N GLY A 457 15.19 -4.44 6.38
CA GLY A 457 15.96 -3.51 7.20
C GLY A 457 15.14 -2.89 8.34
N TYR A 458 15.80 -2.50 9.44
CA TYR A 458 15.21 -1.65 10.46
C TYR A 458 15.81 -0.25 10.35
N TYR A 459 15.03 0.69 9.81
CA TYR A 459 15.43 2.09 9.68
C TYR A 459 15.47 2.75 11.07
N HIS A 460 14.29 2.94 11.67
CA HIS A 460 14.09 3.38 13.04
C HIS A 460 13.43 2.28 13.89
N GLY A 461 12.84 2.69 15.02
CA GLY A 461 12.17 1.88 16.01
C GLY A 461 12.97 1.73 17.31
N TYR A 462 12.30 1.39 18.40
CA TYR A 462 12.88 1.15 19.72
C TYR A 462 13.61 -0.20 19.76
N ARG A 463 14.66 -0.31 18.93
CA ARG A 463 15.46 -1.53 18.73
C ARG A 463 16.22 -2.00 19.97
N SER A 464 16.27 -1.20 21.03
CA SER A 464 16.86 -1.62 22.30
C SER A 464 15.97 -2.59 23.08
N GLN A 465 14.67 -2.66 22.79
CA GLN A 465 13.68 -3.53 23.44
C GLN A 465 14.15 -5.00 23.49
N PRO A 466 14.37 -5.57 24.69
CA PRO A 466 14.85 -6.95 24.83
C PRO A 466 13.96 -8.00 24.16
N TYR A 467 12.63 -7.90 24.27
CA TYR A 467 11.73 -8.88 23.65
C TYR A 467 11.88 -8.90 22.13
N PHE A 468 11.88 -7.72 21.49
CA PHE A 468 12.10 -7.59 20.04
C PHE A 468 13.42 -8.24 19.60
N LYS A 469 14.53 -7.96 20.32
CA LYS A 469 15.84 -8.54 20.00
C LYS A 469 15.82 -10.06 20.07
N GLN A 470 15.24 -10.62 21.11
CA GLN A 470 15.12 -12.07 21.27
C GLN A 470 14.39 -12.69 20.06
N GLN A 471 13.24 -12.14 19.70
CA GLN A 471 12.45 -12.61 18.55
C GLN A 471 13.23 -12.47 17.23
N ASP A 472 13.95 -11.35 17.04
CA ASP A 472 14.80 -11.13 15.86
C ASP A 472 15.95 -12.14 15.77
N ASP A 473 16.62 -12.40 16.90
CA ASP A 473 17.75 -13.33 17.00
C ASP A 473 17.31 -14.77 16.77
N GLU A 474 16.16 -15.18 17.30
CA GLU A 474 15.59 -16.52 17.08
C GLU A 474 15.24 -16.75 15.60
N ALA A 475 14.55 -15.80 14.96
CA ALA A 475 14.25 -15.87 13.53
C ALA A 475 15.52 -15.88 12.66
N ASN A 476 16.52 -15.05 13.01
CA ASN A 476 17.80 -15.02 12.31
C ASN A 476 18.60 -16.33 12.50
N ARG A 477 18.54 -16.93 13.69
CA ARG A 477 19.17 -18.23 13.97
C ARG A 477 18.55 -19.34 13.13
N LEU A 478 17.22 -19.39 13.05
CA LEU A 478 16.52 -20.36 12.20
C LEU A 478 16.92 -20.20 10.73
N ALA A 479 17.04 -18.96 10.24
CA ALA A 479 17.50 -18.69 8.88
C ALA A 479 18.91 -19.27 8.62
N ILE A 480 19.85 -19.05 9.55
CA ILE A 480 21.23 -19.55 9.45
C ILE A 480 21.25 -21.08 9.48
N GLU A 481 20.56 -21.70 10.45
CA GLU A 481 20.51 -23.15 10.59
C GLU A 481 19.91 -23.83 9.36
N ALA A 482 18.88 -23.23 8.76
CA ALA A 482 18.19 -23.77 7.60
C ALA A 482 18.80 -23.33 6.26
N HIS A 483 19.98 -22.68 6.24
CA HIS A 483 20.61 -22.18 5.02
C HIS A 483 19.65 -21.34 4.15
N MET A 484 18.86 -20.48 4.80
CA MET A 484 17.82 -19.66 4.19
C MET A 484 18.14 -18.18 4.34
N SER A 485 17.61 -17.37 3.42
CA SER A 485 17.61 -15.92 3.62
C SER A 485 16.87 -15.55 4.91
N LYS A 486 17.28 -14.44 5.56
CA LYS A 486 16.65 -13.94 6.79
C LYS A 486 15.13 -13.75 6.69
N ARG A 487 14.64 -13.48 5.48
CA ARG A 487 13.21 -13.31 5.20
C ARG A 487 12.45 -14.62 5.36
N LEU A 488 12.95 -15.69 4.74
CA LEU A 488 12.34 -17.02 4.82
C LEU A 488 12.45 -17.60 6.22
N GLY A 489 13.60 -17.44 6.89
CA GLY A 489 13.74 -17.87 8.29
C GLY A 489 12.75 -17.16 9.22
N ARG A 490 12.41 -15.89 8.95
CA ARG A 490 11.34 -15.19 9.68
C ARG A 490 9.95 -15.74 9.36
N MET A 491 9.63 -16.00 8.10
CA MET A 491 8.34 -16.61 7.72
C MET A 491 8.17 -17.97 8.44
N ALA A 492 9.21 -18.81 8.41
CA ALA A 492 9.21 -20.11 9.09
C ALA A 492 9.08 -19.96 10.62
N TYR A 493 9.80 -19.02 11.22
CA TYR A 493 9.71 -18.74 12.66
C TYR A 493 8.29 -18.36 13.06
N LEU A 494 7.69 -17.39 12.35
CA LEU A 494 6.34 -16.91 12.65
C LEU A 494 5.30 -18.02 12.51
N LEU A 495 5.39 -18.83 11.45
CA LEU A 495 4.50 -19.97 11.27
C LEU A 495 4.66 -20.97 12.44
N GLN A 496 5.90 -21.38 12.74
CA GLN A 496 6.20 -22.33 13.82
C GLN A 496 5.76 -21.86 15.20
N GLN A 497 5.79 -20.55 15.48
CA GLN A 497 5.29 -20.02 16.76
C GLN A 497 3.77 -19.89 16.77
N THR A 498 3.16 -19.55 15.64
CA THR A 498 1.71 -19.34 15.53
C THR A 498 0.93 -20.64 15.64
N VAL A 499 1.42 -21.75 15.08
CA VAL A 499 0.71 -23.04 15.06
C VAL A 499 1.02 -23.94 16.27
N GLN A 500 1.62 -23.38 17.33
CA GLN A 500 1.80 -24.10 18.59
C GLN A 500 0.48 -24.17 19.36
N GLY A 501 0.33 -25.16 20.24
CA GLY A 501 -0.85 -25.30 21.07
C GLY A 501 -2.13 -25.40 20.22
N ASP A 502 -3.08 -24.48 20.44
CA ASP A 502 -4.33 -24.37 19.69
C ASP A 502 -4.36 -23.13 18.77
N GLY A 503 -3.20 -22.81 18.19
CA GLY A 503 -3.05 -21.75 17.19
C GLY A 503 -3.22 -22.27 15.77
N ARG A 504 -3.93 -21.51 14.93
CA ARG A 504 -4.25 -21.85 13.53
C ARG A 504 -3.99 -20.65 12.62
N PHE A 505 -3.49 -20.90 11.40
CA PHE A 505 -3.19 -19.86 10.42
C PHE A 505 -3.96 -20.07 9.12
N PHE A 506 -4.96 -19.22 8.90
CA PHE A 506 -5.72 -19.20 7.66
C PHE A 506 -5.03 -18.30 6.64
N GLY A 507 -4.13 -18.87 5.84
CA GLY A 507 -3.61 -18.24 4.64
C GLY A 507 -4.62 -18.24 3.48
N ASN A 508 -4.36 -17.42 2.46
CA ASN A 508 -5.27 -17.22 1.31
C ASN A 508 -6.70 -16.83 1.75
N ALA A 509 -6.80 -16.04 2.81
CA ALA A 509 -8.05 -15.59 3.41
C ALA A 509 -8.27 -14.09 3.18
N ILE A 510 -9.27 -13.76 2.38
CA ILE A 510 -9.70 -12.39 2.14
C ILE A 510 -10.69 -11.99 3.23
N LEU A 511 -10.29 -11.15 4.18
CA LEU A 511 -11.24 -10.49 5.08
C LEU A 511 -12.17 -9.58 4.26
N CYS A 512 -13.47 -9.87 4.28
CA CYS A 512 -14.47 -9.19 3.46
C CYS A 512 -15.72 -8.75 4.25
N GLY A 513 -15.66 -8.81 5.58
CA GLY A 513 -16.70 -8.30 6.46
C GLY A 513 -16.38 -8.52 7.93
N ALA A 514 -17.20 -7.94 8.80
CA ALA A 514 -17.20 -8.18 10.24
C ALA A 514 -18.45 -8.95 10.65
N LEU A 515 -18.32 -9.80 11.67
CA LEU A 515 -19.46 -10.38 12.38
C LEU A 515 -19.70 -9.52 13.61
N HIS A 516 -20.86 -8.88 13.73
CA HIS A 516 -21.15 -8.04 14.89
C HIS A 516 -22.66 -7.94 15.15
N SER A 517 -22.99 -7.69 16.41
CA SER A 517 -24.33 -7.32 16.87
C SER A 517 -24.25 -5.96 17.54
N ASP A 518 -24.93 -4.96 16.98
CA ASP A 518 -24.81 -3.57 17.39
C ASP A 518 -23.34 -3.12 17.41
N ARG A 519 -22.82 -2.79 18.60
CA ARG A 519 -21.43 -2.36 18.85
C ARG A 519 -20.50 -3.50 19.24
N ASN A 520 -20.98 -4.73 19.34
CA ASN A 520 -20.18 -5.87 19.78
C ASN A 520 -19.66 -6.67 18.59
N VAL A 521 -18.34 -6.62 18.36
CA VAL A 521 -17.66 -7.43 17.36
C VAL A 521 -17.53 -8.86 17.87
N GLN A 522 -17.89 -9.81 17.03
CA GLN A 522 -17.93 -11.24 17.34
C GLN A 522 -17.02 -12.05 16.42
N GLY A 523 -16.22 -11.38 15.57
CA GLY A 523 -15.34 -12.03 14.61
C GLY A 523 -15.36 -11.40 13.21
N GLY A 524 -14.92 -12.17 12.22
CA GLY A 524 -14.78 -11.71 10.84
C GLY A 524 -15.40 -12.66 9.82
N LEU A 525 -15.77 -12.11 8.66
CA LEU A 525 -16.16 -12.86 7.47
C LEU A 525 -14.97 -12.94 6.52
N VAL A 526 -14.55 -14.16 6.18
CA VAL A 526 -13.44 -14.39 5.26
C VAL A 526 -13.90 -15.14 4.01
N CYS A 527 -13.31 -14.81 2.86
CA CYS A 527 -13.42 -15.61 1.65
C CYS A 527 -12.16 -16.45 1.48
N ARG A 528 -12.31 -17.78 1.44
CA ARG A 528 -11.23 -18.76 1.29
C ARG A 528 -11.60 -19.79 0.24
N TYR A 529 -10.73 -19.93 -0.77
CA TYR A 529 -10.88 -20.94 -1.83
C TYR A 529 -12.29 -20.95 -2.45
N GLY A 530 -12.82 -19.78 -2.78
CA GLY A 530 -14.17 -19.60 -3.32
C GLY A 530 -15.34 -19.83 -2.35
N SER A 531 -15.11 -19.87 -1.04
CA SER A 531 -16.16 -20.01 -0.03
C SER A 531 -16.14 -18.87 0.98
N LEU A 532 -17.32 -18.38 1.36
CA LEU A 532 -17.47 -17.52 2.53
C LEU A 532 -17.47 -18.37 3.80
N GLU A 533 -16.70 -17.95 4.79
CA GLU A 533 -16.56 -18.63 6.08
C GLU A 533 -16.60 -17.57 7.21
N ALA A 534 -17.40 -17.83 8.25
CA ALA A 534 -17.51 -17.02 9.44
C ALA A 534 -16.53 -17.51 10.51
N VAL A 535 -15.65 -16.63 10.98
CA VAL A 535 -14.75 -16.90 12.12
C VAL A 535 -15.29 -16.14 13.32
N HIS A 536 -15.89 -16.87 14.26
CA HIS A 536 -16.40 -16.34 15.52
C HIS A 536 -15.32 -16.36 16.60
N ALA A 537 -15.26 -15.28 17.39
CA ALA A 537 -14.33 -15.16 18.51
C ALA A 537 -14.93 -14.40 19.69
N ASP A 538 -14.41 -14.69 20.88
CA ASP A 538 -14.70 -13.93 22.10
C ASP A 538 -14.07 -12.53 22.01
N VAL A 539 -12.85 -12.44 21.48
CA VAL A 539 -12.14 -11.18 21.22
C VAL A 539 -11.51 -11.20 19.83
N SER A 540 -11.75 -10.15 19.07
CA SER A 540 -11.08 -9.92 17.79
C SER A 540 -9.95 -8.90 17.91
N ILE A 541 -8.93 -9.02 17.07
CA ILE A 541 -7.87 -8.03 16.89
C ILE A 541 -7.86 -7.61 15.42
N ASP A 542 -8.06 -6.31 15.16
CA ASP A 542 -7.76 -5.76 13.84
C ASP A 542 -6.28 -5.45 13.74
N ALA A 543 -5.55 -6.34 13.08
CA ALA A 543 -4.14 -6.20 12.75
C ALA A 543 -3.89 -6.16 11.24
N THR A 544 -4.92 -5.79 10.46
CA THR A 544 -4.88 -5.72 8.99
C THR A 544 -3.88 -4.68 8.49
N GLY A 545 -3.53 -3.73 9.34
CA GLY A 545 -2.70 -2.57 9.00
C GLY A 545 -3.49 -1.44 8.32
N ASP A 546 -4.74 -1.70 7.94
CA ASP A 546 -5.64 -0.79 7.22
C ASP A 546 -6.98 -0.54 7.96
N GLY A 547 -7.16 -1.16 9.14
CA GLY A 547 -8.36 -1.02 9.98
C GLY A 547 -9.61 -1.61 9.33
N ASP A 548 -9.48 -2.65 8.49
CA ASP A 548 -10.59 -3.16 7.69
C ASP A 548 -11.66 -3.84 8.55
N LEU A 549 -11.29 -4.63 9.57
CA LEU A 549 -12.27 -5.28 10.45
C LEU A 549 -13.05 -4.23 11.27
N ALA A 550 -12.35 -3.26 11.82
CA ALA A 550 -12.95 -2.15 12.55
C ALA A 550 -13.89 -1.33 11.66
N ALA A 551 -13.47 -1.03 10.43
CA ALA A 551 -14.29 -0.30 9.47
C ALA A 551 -15.55 -1.11 9.07
N PHE A 552 -15.44 -2.42 8.85
CA PHE A 552 -16.59 -3.28 8.57
C PHE A 552 -17.58 -3.34 9.74
N ALA A 553 -17.10 -3.25 10.98
CA ALA A 553 -17.92 -3.18 12.18
C ALA A 553 -18.52 -1.78 12.44
N GLY A 554 -18.20 -0.78 11.60
CA GLY A 554 -18.74 0.58 11.70
C GLY A 554 -17.95 1.52 12.61
N ALA A 555 -16.68 1.25 12.89
CA ALA A 555 -15.84 2.17 13.66
C ALA A 555 -15.60 3.49 12.92
N SER A 556 -15.56 4.59 13.67
CA SER A 556 -15.11 5.89 13.15
C SER A 556 -13.59 5.86 12.89
N PHE A 557 -13.13 6.47 11.81
CA PHE A 557 -11.71 6.55 11.47
C PHE A 557 -11.36 7.84 10.72
N ASP A 558 -10.09 8.24 10.81
CA ASP A 558 -9.49 9.21 9.90
C ASP A 558 -8.72 8.48 8.79
N HIS A 559 -8.49 9.15 7.65
CA HIS A 559 -7.71 8.62 6.53
C HIS A 559 -6.97 9.76 5.82
N GLY A 560 -5.65 9.61 5.63
CA GLY A 560 -4.84 10.65 5.00
C GLY A 560 -4.87 11.99 5.72
N ASP A 561 -4.53 13.06 5.01
CA ASP A 561 -4.70 14.44 5.43
C ASP A 561 -6.18 14.85 5.39
N ALA A 562 -6.66 15.56 6.42
CA ALA A 562 -8.08 15.83 6.61
C ALA A 562 -8.72 16.71 5.51
N ARG A 563 -7.93 17.53 4.80
CA ARG A 563 -8.43 18.39 3.73
C ARG A 563 -8.30 17.74 2.36
N THR A 564 -7.16 17.12 2.10
CA THR A 564 -6.78 16.63 0.76
C THR A 564 -7.03 15.13 0.57
N GLY A 565 -7.25 14.39 1.66
CA GLY A 565 -7.31 12.93 1.68
C GLY A 565 -5.98 12.25 1.34
N LYS A 566 -4.88 13.01 1.19
CA LYS A 566 -3.59 12.49 0.77
C LYS A 566 -2.97 11.61 1.84
N THR A 567 -2.53 10.44 1.42
CA THR A 567 -1.74 9.52 2.21
C THR A 567 -0.25 9.68 1.88
N GLN A 568 0.61 9.09 2.70
CA GLN A 568 1.97 8.77 2.28
C GLN A 568 1.97 7.94 0.99
N ASN A 569 3.05 8.06 0.21
CA ASN A 569 3.25 7.25 -0.98
C ASN A 569 3.35 5.75 -0.64
N TYR A 570 3.01 4.90 -1.60
CA TYR A 570 3.26 3.46 -1.51
C TYR A 570 4.50 3.08 -2.34
N SER A 571 5.13 1.97 -1.95
CA SER A 571 6.28 1.41 -2.67
C SER A 571 5.95 0.00 -3.21
N GLN A 572 6.55 -0.37 -4.33
CA GLN A 572 6.66 -1.78 -4.75
C GLN A 572 8.13 -2.17 -4.67
N TRP A 573 8.41 -3.27 -3.97
CA TRP A 573 9.77 -3.77 -3.82
C TRP A 573 10.02 -4.89 -4.81
N ASP A 574 11.21 -4.85 -5.41
CA ASP A 574 11.71 -5.87 -6.30
C ASP A 574 12.51 -6.91 -5.50
N ILE A 575 12.55 -8.14 -6.00
CA ILE A 575 13.44 -9.16 -5.41
C ILE A 575 14.85 -8.88 -5.92
N ARG A 576 15.80 -8.77 -4.99
CA ARG A 576 17.19 -8.47 -5.33
C ARG A 576 17.78 -9.61 -6.14
N GLY A 577 18.21 -9.28 -7.34
CA GLY A 577 18.89 -10.18 -8.26
C GLY A 577 20.42 -10.21 -8.17
N ALA A 578 21.03 -11.08 -8.98
CA ALA A 578 22.43 -11.09 -9.36
C ALA A 578 22.76 -9.90 -10.30
N GLY A 579 24.06 -9.64 -10.49
CA GLY A 579 24.53 -8.56 -11.36
C GLY A 579 24.39 -7.16 -10.75
N LYS A 580 24.73 -6.16 -11.56
CA LYS A 580 24.57 -4.74 -11.24
C LYS A 580 23.57 -4.16 -12.22
N MET A 581 22.29 -4.24 -11.87
CA MET A 581 21.15 -3.39 -12.26
C MET A 581 19.82 -4.16 -12.13
N PRO A 582 18.69 -3.46 -11.96
CA PRO A 582 18.60 -2.05 -11.56
C PRO A 582 19.10 -1.84 -10.11
N SER A 583 19.74 -0.70 -9.84
CA SER A 583 20.42 -0.42 -8.58
C SER A 583 19.50 -0.28 -7.35
N ASN A 584 18.20 -0.04 -7.56
CA ASN A 584 17.22 0.17 -6.48
C ASN A 584 16.13 -0.90 -6.47
N THR A 585 16.15 -1.76 -5.45
CA THR A 585 15.09 -2.76 -5.20
C THR A 585 13.88 -2.19 -4.46
N ASN A 586 13.92 -0.91 -4.10
CA ASN A 586 12.84 -0.18 -3.45
C ASN A 586 12.58 1.09 -4.24
N ARG A 587 11.34 1.29 -4.65
CA ARG A 587 10.90 2.43 -5.45
C ARG A 587 9.54 2.90 -4.92
N ASP A 588 9.40 4.21 -4.77
CA ASP A 588 8.13 4.84 -4.46
C ASP A 588 7.40 5.14 -5.77
N TYR A 589 6.17 4.65 -5.90
CA TYR A 589 5.45 4.65 -7.18
C TYR A 589 4.37 5.70 -7.25
N ASP A 590 3.56 5.85 -6.21
CA ASP A 590 2.41 6.75 -6.26
C ASP A 590 1.82 7.00 -4.86
N ILE A 591 0.78 7.82 -4.78
CA ILE A 591 -0.18 7.85 -3.67
C ILE A 591 -1.44 7.05 -4.05
N ILE A 592 -2.10 6.46 -3.06
CA ILE A 592 -3.39 5.77 -3.24
C ILE A 592 -4.29 5.97 -2.03
N ASP A 593 -5.58 6.12 -2.28
CA ASP A 593 -6.60 5.82 -1.27
C ASP A 593 -6.86 4.30 -1.29
N ASN A 594 -6.19 3.55 -0.41
CA ASN A 594 -6.31 2.09 -0.38
C ASN A 594 -7.68 1.60 0.13
N THR A 595 -8.59 2.52 0.51
CA THR A 595 -9.99 2.21 0.83
C THR A 595 -10.87 2.09 -0.42
N ARG A 596 -10.31 2.36 -1.62
CA ARG A 596 -10.97 2.24 -2.91
C ARG A 596 -10.41 1.09 -3.74
N ILE A 597 -11.29 0.34 -4.40
CA ILE A 597 -10.94 -0.77 -5.30
C ILE A 597 -10.14 -0.22 -6.49
N GLY A 598 -10.64 0.86 -7.11
CA GLY A 598 -9.99 1.44 -8.29
C GLY A 598 -8.55 1.87 -8.04
N GLU A 599 -8.28 2.45 -6.87
CA GLU A 599 -6.94 2.90 -6.48
C GLU A 599 -5.98 1.72 -6.19
N VAL A 600 -6.46 0.65 -5.56
CA VAL A 600 -5.66 -0.57 -5.35
C VAL A 600 -5.32 -1.25 -6.69
N GLN A 601 -6.28 -1.39 -7.60
CA GLN A 601 -6.04 -1.93 -8.94
C GLN A 601 -5.06 -1.04 -9.71
N ARG A 602 -5.25 0.29 -9.62
CA ARG A 602 -4.33 1.28 -10.22
C ARG A 602 -2.92 1.11 -9.67
N ALA A 603 -2.73 0.92 -8.37
CA ALA A 603 -1.39 0.69 -7.82
C ALA A 603 -0.76 -0.63 -8.27
N LEU A 604 -1.55 -1.73 -8.32
CA LEU A 604 -1.05 -3.04 -8.74
C LEU A 604 -0.56 -3.02 -10.19
N PHE A 605 -1.30 -2.40 -11.09
CA PHE A 605 -0.93 -2.36 -12.51
C PHE A 605 0.37 -1.54 -12.73
N ILE A 606 0.61 -0.48 -11.96
CA ILE A 606 1.78 0.42 -12.04
C ILE A 606 2.99 -0.36 -11.53
N SER A 607 2.78 -1.04 -10.39
CA SER A 607 3.77 -1.89 -9.75
C SER A 607 4.27 -2.96 -10.71
N HIS A 608 3.37 -3.64 -11.42
CA HIS A 608 3.76 -4.61 -12.45
C HIS A 608 4.53 -3.92 -13.57
N TYR A 609 4.02 -2.82 -14.12
CA TYR A 609 4.62 -2.15 -15.27
C TYR A 609 6.10 -1.77 -15.06
N GLU A 610 6.45 -1.22 -13.90
CA GLU A 610 7.83 -0.78 -13.63
C GLU A 610 8.71 -1.76 -12.83
N ALA A 611 8.17 -2.85 -12.28
CA ALA A 611 8.93 -3.85 -11.54
C ALA A 611 10.05 -4.53 -12.37
N HIS A 612 11.00 -5.16 -11.70
CA HIS A 612 12.10 -5.92 -12.33
C HIS A 612 11.58 -7.09 -13.18
N HIS A 613 12.38 -7.48 -14.18
CA HIS A 613 12.07 -8.65 -15.00
C HIS A 613 12.32 -9.96 -14.26
N TYR A 614 13.27 -10.00 -13.34
CA TYR A 614 13.58 -11.17 -12.52
C TYR A 614 12.38 -11.55 -11.65
N ASP A 615 12.10 -10.75 -10.62
CA ASP A 615 10.90 -10.88 -9.81
C ASP A 615 10.67 -9.66 -8.91
N PHE A 616 9.46 -9.58 -8.34
CA PHE A 616 9.04 -8.58 -7.36
C PHE A 616 8.06 -9.19 -6.36
N TYR A 617 8.04 -8.60 -5.17
CA TYR A 617 7.23 -9.05 -4.04
C TYR A 617 5.72 -8.99 -4.32
N PRO A 618 4.91 -9.93 -3.83
CA PRO A 618 3.48 -9.99 -4.15
C PRO A 618 2.63 -8.94 -3.42
N MET A 619 3.15 -8.32 -2.35
CA MET A 619 2.45 -7.31 -1.55
C MET A 619 3.02 -5.90 -1.80
N MET A 620 2.14 -4.92 -2.03
CA MET A 620 2.52 -3.51 -2.06
C MET A 620 2.82 -2.97 -0.66
N ALA A 621 3.87 -2.17 -0.53
CA ALA A 621 4.22 -1.50 0.73
C ALA A 621 3.41 -0.20 0.88
N VAL A 622 2.12 -0.31 1.18
CA VAL A 622 1.27 0.83 1.54
C VAL A 622 1.73 1.38 2.89
N ARG A 623 1.97 2.70 2.97
CA ARG A 623 2.55 3.36 4.15
C ARG A 623 1.54 3.98 5.08
N GLU A 624 0.34 4.31 4.64
CA GLU A 624 -0.69 4.96 5.44
C GLU A 624 -2.07 4.50 4.98
N SER A 625 -2.99 4.35 5.92
CA SER A 625 -4.39 4.00 5.68
C SER A 625 -5.24 4.53 6.84
N ARG A 626 -6.38 3.88 7.14
CA ARG A 626 -7.29 4.29 8.21
C ARG A 626 -6.63 4.25 9.57
N ARG A 627 -6.96 5.25 10.40
CA ARG A 627 -6.62 5.34 11.82
C ARG A 627 -7.92 5.34 12.61
N THR A 628 -8.23 4.21 13.24
CA THR A 628 -9.50 4.02 13.95
C THR A 628 -9.52 4.82 15.24
N LYS A 629 -10.65 5.47 15.56
CA LYS A 629 -10.81 6.23 16.80
C LYS A 629 -10.91 5.31 18.01
N GLY A 630 -10.00 5.51 18.97
CA GLY A 630 -9.93 4.79 20.24
C GLY A 630 -10.32 5.63 21.45
N GLU A 631 -10.28 5.03 22.63
CA GLU A 631 -10.50 5.70 23.92
C GLU A 631 -9.49 6.83 24.16
N TYR A 632 -8.31 6.77 23.52
CA TYR A 632 -7.38 7.88 23.40
C TYR A 632 -6.78 7.98 22.00
N GLU A 633 -6.66 9.21 21.51
CA GLU A 633 -5.97 9.50 20.26
C GLU A 633 -4.58 10.07 20.57
N LEU A 634 -3.54 9.30 20.26
CA LEU A 634 -2.16 9.76 20.44
C LEU A 634 -1.86 10.95 19.51
N THR A 635 -1.43 12.07 20.08
CA THR A 635 -1.23 13.32 19.33
C THR A 635 0.24 13.59 19.01
N LEU A 636 0.48 14.48 18.04
CA LEU A 636 1.83 15.01 17.80
C LEU A 636 2.44 15.61 19.06
N LEU A 637 1.65 16.36 19.84
CA LEU A 637 2.10 17.00 21.08
C LEU A 637 2.56 15.97 22.11
N ASP A 638 1.86 14.83 22.22
CA ASP A 638 2.29 13.74 23.11
C ASP A 638 3.67 13.20 22.73
N ALA A 639 3.90 13.02 21.44
CA ALA A 639 5.17 12.54 20.92
C ALA A 639 6.29 13.57 21.20
N VAL A 640 6.13 14.83 20.79
CA VAL A 640 7.22 15.82 20.86
C VAL A 640 7.46 16.39 22.26
N GLU A 641 6.51 16.28 23.19
CA GLU A 641 6.68 16.65 24.60
C GLU A 641 7.03 15.46 25.50
N GLY A 642 7.08 14.24 24.97
CA GLY A 642 7.42 13.04 25.73
C GLY A 642 6.44 12.76 26.88
N THR A 643 5.14 12.86 26.59
CA THR A 643 4.06 12.56 27.55
C THR A 643 4.27 11.18 28.14
N HIS A 644 4.19 11.07 29.47
CA HIS A 644 4.18 9.78 30.15
C HIS A 644 2.75 9.31 30.38
N PHE A 645 2.45 8.05 30.08
CA PHE A 645 1.14 7.47 30.30
C PHE A 645 1.20 6.43 31.42
N ALA A 646 0.28 6.52 32.39
CA ALA A 646 0.15 5.52 33.46
C ALA A 646 -0.11 4.12 32.88
N ASP A 647 -0.80 4.05 31.76
CA ASP A 647 -1.16 2.86 31.01
C ASP A 647 -0.27 2.68 29.77
N VAL A 648 1.01 3.10 29.82
CA VAL A 648 1.97 2.85 28.75
C VAL A 648 2.04 1.36 28.42
N LEU A 649 1.79 1.03 27.16
CA LEU A 649 1.82 -0.36 26.68
C LEU A 649 3.12 -0.65 25.95
N CYS A 650 3.47 0.17 24.96
CA CYS A 650 4.62 -0.04 24.09
C CYS A 650 5.43 1.25 23.93
N LEU A 651 6.72 1.11 23.64
CA LEU A 651 7.59 2.22 23.24
C LEU A 651 7.84 2.15 21.75
N ALA A 652 7.77 3.29 21.08
CA ALA A 652 8.10 3.47 19.68
C ALA A 652 9.18 4.54 19.50
N SER A 653 9.96 4.49 18.43
CA SER A 653 11.00 5.49 18.18
C SER A 653 11.14 5.77 16.69
N SER A 654 11.06 7.04 16.29
CA SER A 654 11.39 7.45 14.93
C SER A 654 11.64 8.95 14.86
N ASP A 655 12.04 9.38 13.68
CA ASP A 655 11.94 10.76 13.22
C ASP A 655 10.57 11.11 12.63
N PHE A 656 10.35 12.41 12.38
CA PHE A 656 9.19 12.89 11.63
C PHE A 656 9.39 12.59 10.14
N ASP A 657 8.80 11.48 9.68
CA ASP A 657 8.92 10.98 8.31
C ASP A 657 7.55 10.94 7.59
N PRO A 658 7.11 12.09 7.03
CA PRO A 658 5.82 12.21 6.35
C PRO A 658 5.83 11.59 4.95
N HIS A 659 6.99 11.31 4.34
CA HIS A 659 7.09 10.82 2.95
C HIS A 659 6.41 11.72 1.88
N TYR A 660 6.25 13.00 2.18
CA TYR A 660 5.87 14.07 1.24
C TYR A 660 6.16 15.43 1.89
N VAL A 661 5.90 16.54 1.20
CA VAL A 661 5.97 17.88 1.80
C VAL A 661 4.81 18.04 2.78
N GLY A 662 5.08 17.88 4.08
CA GLY A 662 4.05 17.87 5.12
C GLY A 662 3.05 19.03 5.01
N MET A 663 1.76 18.71 5.06
CA MET A 663 0.66 19.69 4.93
C MET A 663 0.32 20.39 6.24
N SER A 664 0.83 19.89 7.36
CA SER A 664 0.60 20.44 8.69
C SER A 664 1.11 21.88 8.82
N ASP A 665 0.46 22.67 9.66
CA ASP A 665 0.91 24.02 9.97
C ASP A 665 2.31 24.04 10.61
N TYR A 666 2.68 22.98 11.35
CA TYR A 666 4.04 22.80 11.86
C TYR A 666 5.06 22.73 10.73
N THR A 667 4.80 21.96 9.68
CA THR A 667 5.70 21.85 8.53
C THR A 667 5.72 23.12 7.68
N ARG A 668 4.56 23.74 7.43
CA ARG A 668 4.45 25.00 6.67
C ARG A 668 5.18 26.17 7.33
N CYS A 669 5.13 26.25 8.65
CA CYS A 669 5.90 27.23 9.42
C CYS A 669 7.36 26.79 9.68
N GLY A 670 7.76 25.61 9.18
CA GLY A 670 9.08 25.01 9.35
C GLY A 670 9.47 24.70 10.80
N PHE A 671 8.48 24.50 11.66
CA PHE A 671 8.65 24.05 13.04
C PHE A 671 8.83 22.53 13.17
N LEU A 672 8.45 21.77 12.16
CA LEU A 672 8.64 20.32 12.10
C LEU A 672 8.86 19.91 10.64
N LEU A 673 10.13 19.74 10.28
CA LEU A 673 10.53 19.36 8.93
C LEU A 673 10.81 17.84 8.86
N PRO A 674 10.69 17.22 7.67
CA PRO A 674 11.07 15.83 7.47
C PRO A 674 12.47 15.53 8.02
N HIS A 675 12.59 14.44 8.78
CA HIS A 675 13.84 13.94 9.36
C HIS A 675 14.56 14.92 10.33
N SER A 676 13.82 15.87 10.92
CA SER A 676 14.40 16.93 11.77
C SER A 676 14.65 16.55 13.23
N ASN A 677 14.08 15.44 13.70
CA ASN A 677 14.17 14.98 15.09
C ASN A 677 14.31 13.45 15.14
N ASP A 678 14.64 12.89 16.30
CA ASP A 678 14.50 11.45 16.60
C ASP A 678 13.98 11.39 18.04
N ILE A 679 12.78 10.83 18.21
CA ILE A 679 12.07 10.87 19.50
C ILE A 679 11.55 9.49 19.88
N LEU A 680 11.55 9.24 21.19
CA LEU A 680 10.91 8.10 21.82
C LEU A 680 9.48 8.48 22.20
N VAL A 681 8.52 7.65 21.81
CA VAL A 681 7.08 7.85 22.01
C VAL A 681 6.50 6.69 22.82
N GLU A 682 5.67 7.00 23.81
CA GLU A 682 4.90 6.03 24.56
C GLU A 682 3.54 5.81 23.89
N ILE A 683 3.19 4.55 23.59
CA ILE A 683 1.88 4.16 23.08
C ILE A 683 1.04 3.68 24.27
N PRO A 684 -0.04 4.39 24.67
CA PRO A 684 -0.89 3.97 25.79
C PRO A 684 -1.87 2.87 25.39
N TYR A 685 -2.27 2.03 26.34
CA TYR A 685 -3.22 0.94 26.14
C TYR A 685 -4.55 1.40 25.53
N ARG A 686 -5.12 2.49 26.04
CA ARG A 686 -6.36 3.09 25.52
C ARG A 686 -6.32 3.54 24.06
N SER A 687 -5.13 3.64 23.42
CA SER A 687 -5.03 3.89 21.98
C SER A 687 -5.28 2.64 21.13
N ILE A 688 -5.23 1.44 21.71
CA ILE A 688 -5.60 0.19 21.02
C ILE A 688 -7.04 -0.26 21.32
N VAL A 689 -7.76 0.44 22.19
CA VAL A 689 -9.17 0.15 22.54
C VAL A 689 -10.08 1.04 21.68
N PRO A 690 -10.90 0.47 20.76
CA PRO A 690 -11.85 1.24 19.96
C PRO A 690 -12.86 2.00 20.81
N LYS A 691 -13.15 3.26 20.45
CA LYS A 691 -14.10 4.11 21.17
C LYS A 691 -15.54 3.62 21.05
N ASP A 692 -15.92 3.16 19.86
CA ASP A 692 -17.32 2.90 19.51
C ASP A 692 -17.69 1.41 19.57
N LEU A 693 -16.72 0.51 19.75
CA LEU A 693 -16.90 -0.94 19.62
C LEU A 693 -16.44 -1.72 20.87
N ASN A 694 -17.05 -2.87 21.09
CA ASN A 694 -16.65 -3.90 22.06
C ASN A 694 -16.19 -5.17 21.32
N GLY A 695 -15.52 -6.08 22.02
CA GLY A 695 -15.04 -7.34 21.44
C GLY A 695 -13.92 -7.17 20.41
N LEU A 696 -13.28 -5.99 20.36
CA LEU A 696 -12.25 -5.65 19.37
C LEU A 696 -11.08 -4.89 20.03
N LEU A 697 -9.86 -5.24 19.64
CA LEU A 697 -8.63 -4.47 19.86
C LEU A 697 -8.01 -4.06 18.51
N LEU A 698 -7.21 -3.00 18.52
CA LEU A 698 -6.49 -2.49 17.34
C LEU A 698 -5.01 -2.79 17.47
N SER A 699 -4.36 -3.22 16.39
CA SER A 699 -2.91 -3.38 16.36
C SER A 699 -2.31 -3.01 15.00
N GLY A 700 -0.99 -2.97 14.93
CA GLY A 700 -0.28 -2.54 13.73
C GLY A 700 -0.36 -1.02 13.55
N ARG A 701 -0.69 -0.56 12.34
CA ARG A 701 -0.62 0.87 11.97
C ARG A 701 -1.94 1.60 12.16
N GLY A 702 -3.05 0.87 12.24
CA GLY A 702 -4.41 1.42 12.25
C GLY A 702 -4.96 1.78 13.63
N PHE A 703 -4.15 1.71 14.69
CA PHE A 703 -4.58 2.11 16.04
C PHE A 703 -4.80 3.64 16.15
N SER A 704 -5.41 4.07 17.25
CA SER A 704 -5.87 5.43 17.47
C SER A 704 -4.74 6.45 17.68
N GLN A 705 -4.52 7.28 16.66
CA GLN A 705 -3.52 8.34 16.64
C GLN A 705 -3.79 9.37 15.54
N THR A 706 -3.30 10.58 15.74
CA THR A 706 -3.26 11.63 14.71
C THR A 706 -2.33 11.24 13.55
N GLN A 707 -2.54 11.84 12.37
CA GLN A 707 -1.68 11.60 11.19
C GLN A 707 -0.22 11.97 11.45
N GLU A 708 0.01 13.01 12.26
CA GLU A 708 1.34 13.49 12.58
C GLU A 708 2.03 12.57 13.61
N ALA A 709 1.30 12.07 14.61
CA ALA A 709 1.83 11.08 15.57
C ALA A 709 2.20 9.75 14.89
N TYR A 710 1.41 9.35 13.90
CA TYR A 710 1.63 8.13 13.10
C TYR A 710 3.05 8.02 12.52
N GLN A 711 3.68 9.16 12.22
CA GLN A 711 5.03 9.21 11.65
C GLN A 711 6.09 8.62 12.60
N PHE A 712 5.81 8.60 13.91
CA PHE A 712 6.72 8.12 14.93
C PHE A 712 6.48 6.66 15.38
N THR A 713 5.33 6.08 15.07
CA THR A 713 4.85 4.84 15.70
C THR A 713 4.74 3.63 14.76
N ARG A 714 5.02 3.82 13.46
CA ARG A 714 4.82 2.80 12.42
C ARG A 714 6.02 1.88 12.16
N MET A 715 7.09 1.98 12.94
CA MET A 715 8.32 1.23 12.70
C MET A 715 8.18 -0.25 13.11
N THR A 716 8.73 -1.16 12.30
CA THR A 716 8.50 -2.60 12.45
C THR A 716 8.88 -3.15 13.82
N SER A 717 10.00 -2.72 14.42
CA SER A 717 10.39 -3.23 15.75
C SER A 717 9.34 -2.92 16.82
N ASP A 718 8.64 -1.81 16.67
CA ASP A 718 7.68 -1.30 17.64
C ASP A 718 6.35 -2.05 17.45
N LEU A 719 5.96 -2.26 16.18
CA LEU A 719 4.76 -3.03 15.83
C LEU A 719 4.86 -4.52 16.21
N ILE A 720 6.06 -5.11 16.23
CA ILE A 720 6.28 -6.48 16.73
C ILE A 720 5.87 -6.58 18.20
N VAL A 721 6.29 -5.60 19.00
CA VAL A 721 6.07 -5.57 20.45
C VAL A 721 4.61 -5.23 20.75
N LEU A 722 4.07 -4.21 20.07
CA LEU A 722 2.66 -3.83 20.17
C LEU A 722 1.74 -4.99 19.81
N GLY A 723 2.03 -5.70 18.71
CA GLY A 723 1.29 -6.88 18.29
C GLY A 723 1.24 -7.95 19.37
N TYR A 724 2.42 -8.38 19.85
CA TYR A 724 2.53 -9.41 20.87
C TYR A 724 1.80 -9.07 22.18
N LEU A 725 1.94 -7.84 22.67
CA LEU A 725 1.19 -7.36 23.84
C LEU A 725 -0.32 -7.33 23.60
N THR A 726 -0.78 -6.89 22.42
CA THR A 726 -2.21 -6.88 22.07
C THR A 726 -2.78 -8.30 22.11
N GLY A 727 -2.02 -9.29 21.63
CA GLY A 727 -2.36 -10.70 21.69
C GLY A 727 -2.53 -11.24 23.11
N GLN A 728 -1.59 -10.92 24.01
CA GLN A 728 -1.69 -11.33 25.41
C GLN A 728 -2.93 -10.73 26.09
N ILE A 729 -3.21 -9.46 25.83
CA ILE A 729 -4.40 -8.78 26.38
C ILE A 729 -5.68 -9.45 25.84
N ALA A 730 -5.76 -9.74 24.53
CA ALA A 730 -6.92 -10.41 23.95
C ALA A 730 -7.18 -11.78 24.59
N ALA A 731 -6.11 -12.55 24.87
CA ALA A 731 -6.23 -13.81 25.60
C ALA A 731 -6.79 -13.60 27.02
N ASP A 732 -6.22 -12.67 27.78
CA ASP A 732 -6.70 -12.37 29.14
C ASP A 732 -8.18 -11.93 29.15
N LEU A 733 -8.59 -11.09 28.19
CA LEU A 733 -9.99 -10.68 28.00
C LEU A 733 -10.89 -11.88 27.72
N SER A 734 -10.47 -12.80 26.83
CA SER A 734 -11.24 -14.01 26.50
C SER A 734 -11.40 -14.96 27.69
N PHE A 735 -10.44 -14.99 28.62
CA PHE A 735 -10.51 -15.84 29.81
C PHE A 735 -11.35 -15.26 30.95
N THR A 736 -11.45 -13.93 31.00
CA THR A 736 -12.09 -13.22 32.12
C THR A 736 -13.47 -12.66 31.78
N ASP A 737 -13.87 -12.71 30.50
CA ASP A 737 -15.12 -12.09 30.00
C ASP A 737 -15.21 -10.59 30.37
N THR A 738 -14.07 -9.90 30.31
CA THR A 738 -13.94 -8.47 30.62
C THR A 738 -14.01 -7.67 29.33
N ASN A 739 -14.65 -6.50 29.35
CA ASN A 739 -14.55 -5.57 28.21
C ASN A 739 -13.17 -4.93 28.18
N ALA A 740 -12.64 -4.67 26.98
CA ALA A 740 -11.34 -4.00 26.82
C ALA A 740 -11.23 -2.66 27.57
N ARG A 741 -12.33 -1.90 27.69
CA ARG A 741 -12.33 -0.62 28.43
C ARG A 741 -12.07 -0.77 29.93
N ASP A 742 -12.42 -1.93 30.47
CA ASP A 742 -12.41 -2.24 31.90
C ASP A 742 -11.17 -3.08 32.27
N TYR A 743 -10.26 -3.31 31.32
CA TYR A 743 -9.06 -4.13 31.53
C TYR A 743 -7.96 -3.37 32.28
N GLU A 744 -7.48 -3.98 33.37
CA GLU A 744 -6.41 -3.45 34.21
C GLU A 744 -5.03 -3.83 33.66
N VAL A 745 -4.49 -3.01 32.75
CA VAL A 745 -3.19 -3.25 32.09
C VAL A 745 -2.00 -3.30 33.06
N SER A 746 -2.16 -2.79 34.29
CA SER A 746 -1.10 -2.74 35.30
C SER A 746 -0.52 -4.11 35.66
N THR A 747 -1.32 -5.17 35.62
CA THR A 747 -0.84 -6.55 35.85
C THR A 747 0.17 -6.95 34.79
N LEU A 748 -0.18 -6.79 33.51
CA LEU A 748 0.71 -7.07 32.39
C LEU A 748 1.95 -6.18 32.41
N GLN A 749 1.81 -4.91 32.79
CA GLN A 749 2.94 -3.99 32.93
C GLN A 749 3.96 -4.49 33.96
N GLN A 750 3.48 -4.98 35.11
CA GLN A 750 4.33 -5.53 36.17
C GLN A 750 5.03 -6.83 35.73
N GLU A 751 4.32 -7.72 35.03
CA GLU A 751 4.92 -8.93 34.44
C GLU A 751 6.09 -8.57 33.52
N TRP A 752 5.88 -7.62 32.61
CA TRP A 752 6.90 -7.16 31.66
C TRP A 752 8.05 -6.41 32.32
N ALA A 753 7.78 -5.62 33.35
CA ALA A 753 8.82 -4.96 34.13
C ALA A 753 9.69 -5.99 34.87
N ALA A 754 9.10 -7.05 35.43
CA ALA A 754 9.83 -8.14 36.09
C ALA A 754 10.73 -8.92 35.13
N LEU A 755 10.34 -9.03 33.85
CA LEU A 755 11.15 -9.61 32.78
C LEU A 755 12.24 -8.64 32.24
N GLY A 756 12.25 -7.38 32.69
CA GLY A 756 13.18 -6.35 32.21
C GLY A 756 12.86 -5.84 30.80
N TYR A 757 11.62 -6.01 30.33
CA TYR A 757 11.18 -5.54 29.01
C TYR A 757 10.76 -4.06 29.01
N TYR A 758 10.48 -3.48 30.18
CA TYR A 758 10.40 -2.02 30.32
C TYR A 758 11.73 -1.42 30.80
N PRO A 759 12.08 -0.20 30.34
CA PRO A 759 13.16 0.57 30.93
C PRO A 759 12.98 0.73 32.43
N GLU A 760 14.09 0.66 33.17
CA GLU A 760 14.10 0.88 34.62
C GLU A 760 13.47 2.24 34.97
N GLY A 761 12.57 2.24 35.95
CA GLY A 761 11.89 3.45 36.43
C GLY A 761 10.75 3.95 35.54
N LEU A 762 10.47 3.36 34.37
CA LEU A 762 9.40 3.82 33.47
C LEU A 762 8.05 3.89 34.18
N LEU A 763 7.63 2.79 34.82
CA LEU A 763 6.33 2.70 35.51
C LEU A 763 6.24 3.54 36.79
N SER A 764 7.35 4.09 37.27
CA SER A 764 7.39 4.95 38.46
C SER A 764 7.34 6.45 38.14
N LYS A 765 7.41 6.81 36.85
CA LYS A 765 7.35 8.20 36.40
C LYS A 765 5.91 8.74 36.60
N PRO A 766 5.73 9.99 37.05
CA PRO A 766 4.40 10.57 37.17
C PRO A 766 3.77 10.76 35.78
N ALA A 767 2.52 10.35 35.61
CA ALA A 767 1.79 10.48 34.36
C ALA A 767 1.53 11.94 33.95
N GLY A 768 1.38 12.15 32.65
CA GLY A 768 1.21 13.45 32.01
C GLY A 768 2.52 14.04 31.49
N ASN A 769 2.41 15.24 30.93
CA ASN A 769 3.54 16.08 30.57
C ASN A 769 3.50 17.38 31.41
N ARG A 770 4.61 18.12 31.40
CA ARG A 770 4.73 19.38 32.17
C ARG A 770 4.30 20.61 31.38
N SER A 771 4.03 20.49 30.08
CA SER A 771 3.86 21.62 29.17
C SER A 771 2.65 22.50 29.55
N GLY A 772 1.61 21.92 30.13
CA GLY A 772 0.46 22.67 30.65
C GLY A 772 0.63 23.30 32.03
N SER A 773 1.76 23.06 32.74
CA SER A 773 1.91 23.60 34.09
C SER A 773 2.24 25.11 34.06
N PRO A 774 1.62 25.95 34.93
CA PRO A 774 1.87 27.40 34.92
C PRO A 774 3.35 27.78 35.06
N ALA A 775 4.11 26.99 35.81
CA ALA A 775 5.55 27.18 35.97
C ALA A 775 6.33 26.93 34.67
N GLU A 776 5.97 25.89 33.91
CA GLU A 776 6.63 25.56 32.65
C GLU A 776 6.26 26.52 31.53
N VAL A 777 4.98 26.91 31.44
CA VAL A 777 4.51 27.94 30.51
C VAL A 777 5.30 29.23 30.74
N LYS A 778 5.35 29.69 32.01
CA LYS A 778 6.12 30.88 32.39
C LYS A 778 7.60 30.74 32.04
N ARG A 779 8.24 29.61 32.37
CA ARG A 779 9.66 29.35 32.09
C ARG A 779 9.98 29.47 30.59
N ARG A 780 9.17 28.86 29.73
CA ARG A 780 9.39 28.88 28.27
C ARG A 780 9.18 30.28 27.69
N VAL A 781 8.13 30.98 28.11
CA VAL A 781 7.87 32.37 27.68
C VAL A 781 8.97 33.32 28.16
N GLU A 782 9.43 33.18 29.40
CA GLU A 782 10.56 33.97 29.94
C GLU A 782 11.86 33.70 29.17
N ALA A 783 12.14 32.44 28.82
CA ALA A 783 13.29 32.07 28.02
C ALA A 783 13.22 32.66 26.60
N LEU A 784 12.06 32.60 25.94
CA LEU A 784 11.84 33.26 24.65
C LEU A 784 12.03 34.78 24.76
N SER A 785 11.56 35.38 25.85
CA SER A 785 11.71 36.83 26.15
C SER A 785 13.15 37.25 26.45
N GLN A 786 14.07 36.30 26.63
CA GLN A 786 15.52 36.52 26.75
C GLN A 786 16.25 36.39 25.40
N GLY A 787 15.51 36.27 24.28
CA GLY A 787 16.08 36.15 22.93
C GLY A 787 16.52 34.74 22.54
N LYS A 788 16.13 33.71 23.30
CA LYS A 788 16.48 32.32 23.02
C LYS A 788 15.58 31.74 21.93
N ARG A 789 16.09 31.70 20.69
CA ARG A 789 15.33 31.31 19.48
C ARG A 789 14.76 29.90 19.54
N GLU A 790 15.45 28.95 20.17
CA GLU A 790 14.97 27.57 20.34
C GLU A 790 13.63 27.50 21.09
N PHE A 791 13.34 28.48 21.96
CA PHE A 791 12.09 28.53 22.70
C PHE A 791 10.89 28.98 21.86
N LEU A 792 11.08 29.42 20.62
CA LEU A 792 9.96 29.68 19.72
C LEU A 792 9.17 28.40 19.47
N TYR A 793 9.87 27.31 19.11
CA TYR A 793 9.24 26.00 18.95
C TYR A 793 8.65 25.48 20.28
N ASP A 794 9.33 25.73 21.40
CA ASP A 794 8.84 25.29 22.71
C ASP A 794 7.58 26.02 23.17
N CYS A 795 7.42 27.31 22.83
CA CYS A 795 6.26 28.10 23.20
C CYS A 795 5.02 27.75 22.38
N ILE A 796 5.17 27.44 21.09
CA ILE A 796 4.01 27.14 20.22
C ILE A 796 3.33 25.80 20.54
N LYS A 797 4.01 24.93 21.29
CA LYS A 797 3.49 23.64 21.80
C LYS A 797 2.67 23.79 23.08
N LEU A 798 2.65 24.98 23.68
CA LEU A 798 1.94 25.25 24.93
C LEU A 798 0.47 25.55 24.69
N PRO A 799 -0.40 25.34 25.71
CA PRO A 799 -1.81 25.67 25.55
C PRO A 799 -2.01 27.18 25.38
N LYS A 800 -2.89 27.53 24.44
CA LYS A 800 -3.06 28.88 23.92
C LYS A 800 -3.47 29.87 25.01
N ASP A 801 -4.45 29.47 25.83
CA ASP A 801 -5.13 30.37 26.77
C ASP A 801 -4.20 30.84 27.91
N GLU A 802 -3.26 30.00 28.35
CA GLU A 802 -2.25 30.39 29.34
C GLU A 802 -1.05 31.14 28.71
N THR A 803 -0.73 30.84 27.45
CA THR A 803 0.51 31.29 26.81
C THR A 803 0.37 32.69 26.20
N VAL A 804 -0.73 32.96 25.50
CA VAL A 804 -0.94 34.23 24.78
C VAL A 804 -0.86 35.46 25.69
N PRO A 805 -1.49 35.50 26.88
CA PRO A 805 -1.41 36.68 27.76
C PRO A 805 0.03 37.01 28.19
N LEU A 806 0.84 35.97 28.45
CA LEU A 806 2.24 36.14 28.83
C LEU A 806 3.10 36.64 27.68
N LEU A 807 2.89 36.13 26.46
CA LEU A 807 3.56 36.61 25.26
C LEU A 807 3.21 38.06 24.94
N GLN A 808 1.93 38.47 25.10
CA GLN A 808 1.51 39.85 24.91
C GLN A 808 2.18 40.80 25.91
N HIS A 809 2.27 40.40 27.18
CA HIS A 809 3.01 41.17 28.19
C HIS A 809 4.51 41.25 27.87
N ALA A 810 5.11 40.11 27.50
CA ALA A 810 6.52 40.04 27.10
C ALA A 810 6.82 41.00 25.93
N LEU A 811 5.98 41.01 24.90
CA LEU A 811 6.11 41.89 23.74
C LEU A 811 6.10 43.38 24.13
N GLN A 812 5.36 43.77 25.17
CA GLN A 812 5.35 45.16 25.66
C GLN A 812 6.60 45.50 26.49
N SER A 813 7.13 44.52 27.23
CA SER A 813 8.25 44.71 28.15
C SER A 813 9.63 44.67 27.49
N VAL A 814 9.78 43.95 26.38
CA VAL A 814 11.06 43.78 25.67
C VAL A 814 11.26 44.90 24.64
N SER A 815 12.42 45.54 24.67
CA SER A 815 12.79 46.60 23.71
C SER A 815 13.64 46.13 22.53
N ASP A 816 14.34 44.99 22.65
CA ASP A 816 15.22 44.44 21.62
C ASP A 816 14.45 43.92 20.40
N ALA A 817 14.80 44.39 19.19
CA ALA A 817 14.04 44.09 17.98
C ALA A 817 14.03 42.59 17.59
N PRO A 818 15.19 41.87 17.55
CA PRO A 818 15.20 40.43 17.32
C PRO A 818 14.33 39.63 18.31
N THR A 819 14.38 39.96 19.59
CA THR A 819 13.59 39.26 20.62
C THR A 819 12.09 39.55 20.47
N ARG A 820 11.72 40.80 20.20
CA ARG A 820 10.32 41.18 19.91
C ARG A 820 9.78 40.44 18.69
N LEU A 821 10.60 40.24 17.65
CA LEU A 821 10.22 39.45 16.47
C LEU A 821 9.91 38.00 16.85
N LEU A 822 10.74 37.34 17.66
CA LEU A 822 10.47 35.98 18.12
C LEU A 822 9.14 35.86 18.88
N ILE A 823 8.84 36.82 19.75
CA ILE A 823 7.57 36.87 20.49
C ILE A 823 6.39 37.09 19.54
N ALA A 824 6.53 37.98 18.56
CA ALA A 824 5.51 38.21 17.53
C ALA A 824 5.25 36.94 16.71
N GLN A 825 6.29 36.19 16.34
CA GLN A 825 6.14 34.91 15.64
C GLN A 825 5.36 33.89 16.47
N ALA A 826 5.62 33.79 17.78
CA ALA A 826 4.87 32.92 18.68
C ALA A 826 3.39 33.34 18.81
N LEU A 827 3.13 34.65 18.90
CA LEU A 827 1.76 35.20 18.89
C LEU A 827 1.02 34.88 17.59
N ALA A 828 1.68 35.07 16.45
CA ALA A 828 1.11 34.76 15.14
C ALA A 828 0.72 33.29 15.00
N TRP A 829 1.49 32.36 15.58
CA TRP A 829 1.12 30.95 15.68
C TRP A 829 -0.19 30.72 16.43
N PHE A 830 -0.51 31.50 17.45
CA PHE A 830 -1.79 31.37 18.16
C PHE A 830 -2.94 32.11 17.47
N GLY A 831 -2.70 32.68 16.29
CA GLY A 831 -3.70 33.46 15.54
C GLY A 831 -3.77 34.94 15.94
N GLU A 832 -2.84 35.42 16.77
CA GLU A 832 -2.84 36.80 17.25
C GLU A 832 -2.25 37.75 16.20
N LYS A 833 -2.83 38.94 16.07
CA LYS A 833 -2.39 39.96 15.10
C LYS A 833 -1.34 40.92 15.65
N THR A 834 -1.22 41.00 16.97
CA THR A 834 -0.32 41.92 17.67
C THR A 834 1.13 41.56 17.40
N GLY A 835 1.92 42.52 16.89
CA GLY A 835 3.34 42.31 16.57
C GLY A 835 3.60 41.86 15.14
N ASN A 836 2.57 41.57 14.34
CA ASN A 836 2.75 41.09 12.96
C ASN A 836 3.35 42.13 12.02
N GLU A 837 3.29 43.41 12.37
CA GLU A 837 4.05 44.47 11.69
C GLU A 837 5.56 44.21 11.73
N LEU A 838 6.07 43.57 12.79
CA LEU A 838 7.48 43.18 12.90
C LEU A 838 7.82 42.01 11.97
N ILE A 839 6.93 41.01 11.90
CA ILE A 839 7.07 39.88 10.98
C ILE A 839 7.05 40.36 9.53
N MET A 840 6.12 41.26 9.20
CA MET A 840 6.01 41.86 7.86
C MET A 840 7.26 42.66 7.48
N ALA A 841 7.78 43.50 8.40
CA ALA A 841 9.00 44.26 8.15
C ALA A 841 10.24 43.36 7.95
N ASP A 842 10.38 42.29 8.74
CA ASP A 842 11.48 41.32 8.54
C ASP A 842 11.31 40.55 7.22
N LEU A 843 10.08 40.17 6.84
CA LEU A 843 9.79 39.54 5.55
C LEU A 843 10.22 40.43 4.37
N GLU A 844 9.90 41.72 4.40
CA GLU A 844 10.29 42.69 3.36
C GLU A 844 11.82 42.84 3.26
N ALA A 845 12.50 42.91 4.40
CA ALA A 845 13.95 42.99 4.45
C ALA A 845 14.61 41.71 3.88
N LEU A 846 14.17 40.53 4.35
CA LEU A 846 14.68 39.24 3.88
C LEU A 846 14.43 39.03 2.40
N TYR A 847 13.26 39.41 1.90
CA TYR A 847 12.94 39.26 0.48
C TYR A 847 13.76 40.21 -0.41
N THR A 848 14.01 41.43 0.07
CA THR A 848 14.91 42.38 -0.62
C THR A 848 16.34 41.83 -0.69
N GLU A 849 16.81 41.21 0.41
CA GLU A 849 18.11 40.55 0.47
C GLU A 849 18.21 39.39 -0.52
N GLU A 850 17.22 38.49 -0.53
CA GLU A 850 17.15 37.37 -1.49
C GLU A 850 17.15 37.86 -2.94
N ARG A 851 16.43 38.95 -3.23
CA ARG A 851 16.37 39.54 -4.57
C ARG A 851 17.70 40.12 -5.03
N THR A 852 18.52 40.59 -4.09
CA THR A 852 19.83 41.20 -4.36
C THR A 852 20.95 40.16 -4.42
N ALA A 853 20.96 39.22 -3.47
CA ALA A 853 21.97 38.16 -3.38
C ALA A 853 21.81 37.09 -4.48
N GLY A 854 20.63 37.00 -5.09
CA GLY A 854 20.24 35.89 -5.94
C GLY A 854 19.83 34.68 -5.09
N TYR A 855 19.30 33.64 -5.75
CA TYR A 855 18.88 32.44 -5.03
C TYR A 855 20.12 31.73 -4.47
N PRO A 856 20.19 31.53 -3.15
CA PRO A 856 21.36 30.93 -2.54
C PRO A 856 21.48 29.44 -2.95
N ALA A 857 22.69 28.88 -2.97
CA ALA A 857 22.90 27.51 -3.48
C ALA A 857 22.25 26.40 -2.59
N ASP A 858 21.86 26.75 -1.37
CA ASP A 858 21.11 25.96 -0.38
C ASP A 858 19.58 26.03 -0.59
N PHE A 859 19.14 26.67 -1.68
CA PHE A 859 17.76 26.70 -2.15
C PHE A 859 17.17 25.31 -2.44
N VAL A 860 18.04 24.31 -2.62
CA VAL A 860 17.66 22.90 -2.73
C VAL A 860 17.11 22.47 -1.37
N ASP A 861 15.89 21.92 -1.34
CA ASP A 861 15.36 21.12 -0.22
C ASP A 861 16.27 19.89 -0.01
N ASN A 862 17.48 20.11 0.47
CA ASN A 862 18.38 19.08 0.89
C ASN A 862 18.04 18.80 2.35
N TYR A 863 16.96 18.05 2.55
CA TYR A 863 16.56 17.54 3.86
C TYR A 863 17.72 16.79 4.56
N ASP A 864 18.75 16.34 3.82
CA ASP A 864 19.96 15.76 4.40
C ASP A 864 20.78 16.77 5.24
N LEU A 865 20.67 18.09 5.00
CA LEU A 865 21.30 19.15 5.81
C LEU A 865 20.45 19.55 7.04
N ILE A 866 19.27 18.95 7.21
CA ILE A 866 18.35 19.20 8.33
C ILE A 866 18.47 18.09 9.39
N ARG A 867 18.93 16.90 8.99
CA ARG A 867 19.17 15.77 9.89
C ARG A 867 20.13 16.13 11.01
N GLY A 868 19.66 15.96 12.25
CA GLY A 868 20.50 16.09 13.45
C GLY A 868 20.76 17.52 13.94
N ARG A 869 20.02 18.53 13.45
CA ARG A 869 20.11 19.88 14.03
C ARG A 869 19.62 19.89 15.47
N LYS A 870 20.46 20.39 16.38
CA LYS A 870 20.02 20.64 17.77
C LYS A 870 18.94 21.72 17.74
N HIS A 871 17.78 21.43 18.34
CA HIS A 871 16.67 22.37 18.57
C HIS A 871 15.83 22.80 17.35
N ASN A 872 15.95 22.11 16.20
CA ASN A 872 15.12 22.32 15.01
C ASN A 872 14.96 23.80 14.56
N VAL A 873 16.06 24.55 14.59
CA VAL A 873 16.06 25.96 14.18
C VAL A 873 16.21 26.09 12.67
N LEU A 874 15.28 26.80 12.02
CA LEU A 874 15.39 27.17 10.61
C LEU A 874 16.46 28.25 10.43
N GLU A 875 17.41 27.97 9.53
CA GLU A 875 18.47 28.86 9.09
C GLU A 875 18.34 29.06 7.57
N GLY A 876 18.79 30.22 7.08
CA GLY A 876 18.74 30.58 5.65
C GLY A 876 17.56 31.48 5.27
N LEU A 877 17.76 32.29 4.23
CA LEU A 877 16.79 33.27 3.73
C LEU A 877 15.48 32.60 3.29
N TYR A 878 15.57 31.49 2.55
CA TYR A 878 14.42 30.78 2.00
C TYR A 878 13.41 30.35 3.07
N TRP A 879 13.89 29.63 4.10
CA TRP A 879 13.04 29.10 5.16
C TRP A 879 12.45 30.19 6.06
N ARG A 880 13.21 31.26 6.34
CA ARG A 880 12.71 32.40 7.12
C ARG A 880 11.59 33.15 6.39
N ILE A 881 11.76 33.39 5.08
CA ILE A 881 10.71 33.98 4.24
C ILE A 881 9.45 33.12 4.28
N ASN A 882 9.58 31.81 4.04
CA ASN A 882 8.44 30.91 4.01
C ASN A 882 7.75 30.76 5.38
N GLN A 883 8.51 30.75 6.48
CA GLN A 883 7.98 30.75 7.84
C GLN A 883 7.14 32.01 8.12
N HIS A 884 7.63 33.19 7.73
CA HIS A 884 6.89 34.44 7.92
C HIS A 884 5.60 34.48 7.09
N ILE A 885 5.63 34.01 5.84
CA ILE A 885 4.42 33.89 5.01
C ILE A 885 3.37 33.02 5.71
N ALA A 886 3.77 31.85 6.21
CA ALA A 886 2.87 30.91 6.89
C ALA A 886 2.33 31.48 8.22
N LEU A 887 3.16 32.15 9.03
CA LEU A 887 2.73 32.77 10.28
C LEU A 887 1.75 33.93 10.04
N LEU A 888 2.00 34.79 9.06
CA LEU A 888 1.09 35.88 8.69
C LEU A 888 -0.26 35.36 8.17
N ALA A 889 -0.25 34.23 7.45
CA ALA A 889 -1.44 33.52 7.01
C ALA A 889 -2.24 32.98 8.20
N ARG A 890 -1.56 32.29 9.11
CA ARG A 890 -2.16 31.70 10.32
C ARG A 890 -2.77 32.75 11.25
N ALA A 891 -2.18 33.94 11.32
CA ALA A 891 -2.72 35.08 12.07
C ALA A 891 -3.84 35.87 11.34
N GLY A 892 -4.11 35.56 10.07
CA GLY A 892 -5.08 36.30 9.26
C GLY A 892 -4.71 37.79 9.12
N TYR A 893 -3.43 38.10 8.93
CA TYR A 893 -2.92 39.47 8.89
C TYR A 893 -3.07 40.13 7.51
N ALA A 894 -4.25 40.70 7.25
CA ALA A 894 -4.60 41.34 5.99
C ALA A 894 -3.63 42.44 5.47
N PRO A 895 -2.95 43.26 6.31
CA PRO A 895 -2.01 44.26 5.81
C PRO A 895 -0.85 43.67 4.98
N ALA A 896 -0.50 42.40 5.19
CA ALA A 896 0.56 41.72 4.43
C ALA A 896 0.19 41.43 2.96
N LYS A 897 -1.08 41.60 2.54
CA LYS A 897 -1.54 41.28 1.17
C LYS A 897 -0.67 41.92 0.07
N GLY A 898 -0.26 43.19 0.25
CA GLY A 898 0.58 43.90 -0.71
C GLY A 898 1.97 43.27 -0.86
N THR A 899 2.61 42.94 0.26
CA THR A 899 3.93 42.28 0.30
C THR A 899 3.85 40.87 -0.31
N ILE A 900 2.82 40.10 0.05
CA ILE A 900 2.59 38.77 -0.50
C ILE A 900 2.34 38.81 -2.02
N ARG A 901 1.58 39.80 -2.52
CA ARG A 901 1.39 39.99 -3.96
C ARG A 901 2.73 40.23 -4.66
N THR A 902 3.56 41.11 -4.12
CA THR A 902 4.90 41.40 -4.68
C THR A 902 5.76 40.12 -4.73
N ILE A 903 5.78 39.32 -3.66
CA ILE A 903 6.53 38.05 -3.64
C ILE A 903 5.98 37.07 -4.68
N LEU A 904 4.64 36.94 -4.77
CA LEU A 904 3.95 36.07 -5.71
C LEU A 904 4.30 36.43 -7.16
N GLU A 905 4.21 37.71 -7.54
CA GLU A 905 4.49 38.19 -8.91
C GLU A 905 5.93 37.96 -9.37
N HIS A 906 6.85 37.75 -8.44
CA HIS A 906 8.28 37.51 -8.71
C HIS A 906 8.72 36.08 -8.39
N THR A 907 7.79 35.20 -8.00
CA THR A 907 8.06 33.78 -7.79
C THR A 907 7.93 33.03 -9.12
N THR A 908 8.78 32.02 -9.34
CA THR A 908 8.69 31.06 -10.46
C THR A 908 8.82 29.65 -9.90
N SER A 909 8.82 28.61 -10.73
CA SER A 909 9.22 27.25 -10.30
C SER A 909 10.66 27.17 -9.80
N GLY A 910 11.52 28.09 -10.26
CA GLY A 910 12.96 28.09 -10.04
C GLY A 910 13.72 27.15 -10.98
N GLY A 911 13.02 26.45 -11.88
CA GLY A 911 13.59 25.52 -12.85
C GLY A 911 12.92 24.15 -12.86
N PRO A 912 13.49 23.17 -13.58
CA PRO A 912 12.98 21.80 -13.61
C PRO A 912 13.11 21.13 -12.24
N MET A 913 12.42 19.98 -12.08
CA MET A 913 12.56 19.13 -10.88
C MET A 913 14.03 18.86 -10.55
N MET A 914 14.33 18.90 -9.26
CA MET A 914 15.69 18.71 -8.75
C MET A 914 16.23 17.31 -9.08
N LYS A 915 17.49 17.24 -9.49
CA LYS A 915 18.26 15.99 -9.57
C LYS A 915 18.95 15.72 -8.23
N ARG A 916 18.94 14.48 -7.78
CA ARG A 916 19.55 14.06 -6.51
C ARG A 916 20.90 13.40 -6.75
N GLU A 917 21.72 13.36 -5.70
CA GLU A 917 23.13 12.92 -5.77
C GLU A 917 23.28 11.40 -5.98
N SER A 918 22.25 10.60 -5.67
CA SER A 918 22.25 9.15 -5.85
C SER A 918 20.99 8.66 -6.56
N ASP A 919 21.12 7.53 -7.28
CA ASP A 919 19.99 6.87 -7.94
C ASP A 919 18.83 6.57 -6.99
N TYR A 920 19.13 6.23 -5.72
CA TYR A 920 18.11 5.95 -4.71
C TYR A 920 17.24 7.18 -4.42
N PHE A 921 17.87 8.31 -4.07
CA PHE A 921 17.13 9.54 -3.80
C PHE A 921 16.50 10.12 -5.07
N ASP A 922 17.12 9.91 -6.23
CA ASP A 922 16.56 10.33 -7.52
C ASP A 922 15.36 9.45 -7.92
N GLY A 923 15.24 8.23 -7.39
CA GLY A 923 14.09 7.36 -7.59
C GLY A 923 12.88 7.67 -6.69
N ARG A 924 13.03 8.54 -5.69
CA ARG A 924 11.98 8.90 -4.72
C ARG A 924 11.12 10.04 -5.24
N ILE A 925 9.83 9.77 -5.46
CA ILE A 925 8.89 10.76 -6.02
C ILE A 925 8.69 11.96 -5.08
N ASP A 926 8.72 11.73 -3.76
CA ASP A 926 8.55 12.74 -2.73
C ASP A 926 9.72 13.73 -2.64
N LEU A 927 10.86 13.37 -3.25
CA LEU A 927 12.04 14.22 -3.35
C LEU A 927 12.16 14.91 -4.73
N LYS A 928 11.27 14.60 -5.67
CA LYS A 928 11.22 15.17 -7.03
C LYS A 928 10.33 16.40 -7.11
N LEU A 929 10.76 17.44 -6.42
CA LEU A 929 10.05 18.71 -6.35
C LEU A 929 10.69 19.74 -7.27
N VAL A 930 9.89 20.71 -7.72
CA VAL A 930 10.43 21.94 -8.30
C VAL A 930 11.13 22.75 -7.22
N PRO A 931 12.14 23.54 -7.58
CA PRO A 931 12.90 24.32 -6.63
C PRO A 931 12.00 25.13 -5.65
N PHE A 932 11.08 25.97 -6.11
CA PHE A 932 10.22 26.83 -5.26
C PHE A 932 8.96 26.17 -4.70
N HIS A 933 8.90 24.84 -4.63
CA HIS A 933 7.68 24.11 -4.24
C HIS A 933 7.09 24.59 -2.89
N ASN A 934 7.90 24.61 -1.81
CA ASN A 934 7.46 25.08 -0.48
C ASN A 934 7.01 26.56 -0.48
N ARG A 935 7.69 27.42 -1.25
CA ARG A 935 7.28 28.83 -1.37
C ARG A 935 5.91 28.97 -2.01
N ILE A 936 5.68 28.27 -3.11
CA ILE A 936 4.41 28.31 -3.85
C ILE A 936 3.28 27.75 -2.97
N LEU A 937 3.53 26.67 -2.23
CA LEU A 937 2.59 26.13 -1.26
C LEU A 937 2.25 27.13 -0.15
N ASN A 938 3.23 27.84 0.41
CA ASN A 938 2.99 28.82 1.48
C ASN A 938 2.32 30.10 0.98
N LEU A 939 2.62 30.54 -0.25
CA LEU A 939 1.86 31.62 -0.90
C LEU A 939 0.39 31.22 -1.09
N SER A 940 0.16 30.00 -1.58
CA SER A 940 -1.21 29.46 -1.72
C SER A 940 -1.91 29.39 -0.37
N TYR A 941 -1.24 28.89 0.67
CA TYR A 941 -1.76 28.82 2.04
C TYR A 941 -2.19 30.18 2.61
N PHE A 942 -1.40 31.25 2.34
CA PHE A 942 -1.77 32.62 2.71
C PHE A 942 -3.01 33.09 1.94
N ILE A 943 -2.99 32.93 0.62
CA ILE A 943 -4.02 33.46 -0.27
C ILE A 943 -5.36 32.75 -0.04
N GLU A 944 -5.38 31.45 0.23
CA GLU A 944 -6.60 30.71 0.55
C GLU A 944 -7.31 31.27 1.79
N ARG A 945 -6.57 31.72 2.81
CA ARG A 945 -7.11 32.30 4.06
C ARG A 945 -7.47 33.77 3.92
N LEU A 946 -6.71 34.51 3.12
CA LEU A 946 -6.89 35.95 2.89
C LEU A 946 -7.06 36.26 1.40
N PRO A 947 -8.07 35.67 0.71
CA PRO A 947 -8.21 35.82 -0.72
C PRO A 947 -8.47 37.27 -1.13
N ASP A 948 -7.99 37.62 -2.31
CA ASP A 948 -8.08 38.97 -2.85
C ASP A 948 -7.85 38.96 -4.37
N ALA A 949 -8.64 39.73 -5.11
CA ALA A 949 -8.54 39.80 -6.56
C ALA A 949 -7.16 40.27 -7.04
N GLN A 950 -6.38 40.98 -6.20
CA GLN A 950 -5.03 41.40 -6.54
C GLN A 950 -4.03 40.24 -6.74
N PHE A 951 -4.34 39.03 -6.26
CA PHE A 951 -3.48 37.85 -6.41
C PHE A 951 -3.70 37.12 -7.74
N ILE A 952 -4.82 37.38 -8.45
CA ILE A 952 -5.18 36.68 -9.68
C ILE A 952 -4.05 36.70 -10.72
N PRO A 953 -3.43 37.86 -11.07
CA PRO A 953 -2.40 37.88 -12.11
C PRO A 953 -1.15 37.06 -11.75
N GLY A 954 -0.72 37.10 -10.49
CA GLY A 954 0.46 36.36 -10.03
C GLY A 954 0.22 34.84 -9.99
N LEU A 955 -0.97 34.41 -9.56
CA LEU A 955 -1.35 32.99 -9.59
C LEU A 955 -1.46 32.45 -11.02
N GLU A 956 -2.06 33.23 -11.94
CA GLU A 956 -2.14 32.87 -13.35
C GLU A 956 -0.76 32.81 -14.01
N ALA A 957 0.16 33.72 -13.66
CA ALA A 957 1.53 33.69 -14.14
C ALA A 957 2.29 32.43 -13.67
N LEU A 958 2.12 32.01 -12.42
CA LEU A 958 2.70 30.76 -11.91
C LEU A 958 2.15 29.53 -12.64
N LEU A 959 0.84 29.50 -12.92
CA LEU A 959 0.22 28.40 -13.68
C LEU A 959 0.68 28.32 -15.15
N GLN A 960 1.26 29.40 -15.69
CA GLN A 960 1.87 29.41 -17.02
C GLN A 960 3.33 28.92 -17.02
N ASP A 961 3.95 28.77 -15.86
CA ASP A 961 5.28 28.15 -15.74
C ASP A 961 5.19 26.66 -16.15
N GLN A 962 6.01 26.27 -17.13
CA GLN A 962 6.02 24.92 -17.70
C GLN A 962 6.34 23.80 -16.69
N TYR A 963 6.90 24.14 -15.52
CA TYR A 963 7.22 23.18 -14.46
C TYR A 963 6.19 23.19 -13.32
N ILE A 964 5.14 24.00 -13.42
CA ILE A 964 4.05 24.10 -12.41
C ILE A 964 2.71 23.67 -13.02
N GLY A 965 2.33 24.23 -14.18
CA GLY A 965 1.05 23.93 -14.82
C GLY A 965 1.08 22.69 -15.71
N GLY A 966 -0.08 22.06 -15.91
CA GLY A 966 -0.26 20.94 -16.83
C GLY A 966 0.07 19.56 -16.24
N TYR A 967 -0.13 19.39 -14.93
CA TYR A 967 0.24 18.17 -14.20
C TYR A 967 -0.92 17.21 -13.95
N ARG A 968 -2.16 17.59 -14.28
CA ARG A 968 -3.29 16.65 -14.28
C ARG A 968 -2.89 15.37 -15.01
N THR A 969 -3.07 14.25 -14.32
CA THR A 969 -2.67 12.94 -14.79
C THR A 969 -3.85 12.25 -15.43
N SER A 970 -3.81 12.18 -16.76
CA SER A 970 -4.73 11.37 -17.58
C SER A 970 -4.05 10.14 -18.18
N GLN A 971 -2.73 10.02 -18.00
CA GLN A 971 -1.90 8.96 -18.57
C GLN A 971 -1.30 8.13 -17.45
N TYR A 972 -1.65 6.85 -17.47
CA TYR A 972 -1.33 5.87 -16.45
C TYR A 972 0.17 5.80 -16.14
N GLU A 973 0.98 5.71 -17.18
CA GLU A 973 2.43 5.55 -17.14
C GLU A 973 3.16 6.81 -16.65
N LYS A 974 2.44 7.92 -16.46
CA LYS A 974 2.99 9.20 -16.00
C LYS A 974 2.64 9.52 -14.55
N THR A 975 1.81 8.71 -13.89
CA THR A 975 1.31 9.01 -12.53
C THR A 975 2.46 9.28 -11.57
N ARG A 976 3.46 8.40 -11.55
CA ARG A 976 4.61 8.45 -10.66
C ARG A 976 5.28 9.83 -10.56
N TRP A 977 5.51 10.48 -11.69
CA TRP A 977 6.24 11.74 -11.74
C TRP A 977 5.35 12.98 -11.76
N ARG A 978 4.03 12.81 -11.71
CA ARG A 978 3.07 13.91 -11.78
C ARG A 978 2.39 14.24 -10.45
N VAL A 979 2.36 13.32 -9.49
CA VAL A 979 1.67 13.49 -8.19
C VAL A 979 1.94 14.84 -7.54
N TYR A 980 3.20 15.19 -7.26
CA TYR A 980 3.52 16.41 -6.51
C TYR A 980 3.45 17.69 -7.34
N GLY A 981 3.57 17.60 -8.68
CA GLY A 981 3.26 18.73 -9.54
C GLY A 981 1.76 19.00 -9.60
N GLY A 982 0.95 17.94 -9.68
CA GLY A 982 -0.51 18.04 -9.69
C GLY A 982 -1.06 18.54 -8.37
N ASP A 983 -0.41 18.15 -7.26
CA ASP A 983 -0.68 18.73 -5.95
C ASP A 983 -0.48 20.24 -5.91
N LEU A 984 0.68 20.70 -6.39
CA LEU A 984 1.01 22.11 -6.42
C LEU A 984 0.02 22.91 -7.29
N GLU A 985 -0.36 22.35 -8.43
CA GLU A 985 -1.35 22.91 -9.35
C GLU A 985 -2.75 23.01 -8.70
N LEU A 986 -3.17 22.00 -7.92
CA LEU A 986 -4.44 22.01 -7.19
C LEU A 986 -4.50 23.07 -6.09
N PHE A 987 -3.43 23.25 -5.31
CA PHE A 987 -3.37 24.32 -4.31
C PHE A 987 -3.40 25.71 -4.95
N LEU A 988 -2.70 25.90 -6.07
CA LEU A 988 -2.78 27.13 -6.85
C LEU A 988 -4.19 27.37 -7.40
N ALA A 989 -4.84 26.32 -7.91
CA ALA A 989 -6.20 26.39 -8.41
C ALA A 989 -7.20 26.78 -7.32
N ALA A 990 -7.08 26.19 -6.12
CA ALA A 990 -7.91 26.54 -4.96
C ALA A 990 -7.69 27.99 -4.52
N ALA A 991 -6.43 28.44 -4.36
CA ALA A 991 -6.09 29.82 -4.02
C ALA A 991 -6.64 30.83 -5.06
N LEU A 992 -6.54 30.49 -6.34
CA LEU A 992 -7.03 31.32 -7.45
C LEU A 992 -8.56 31.40 -7.48
N ALA A 993 -9.24 30.26 -7.33
CA ALA A 993 -10.69 30.21 -7.32
C ALA A 993 -11.28 30.97 -6.11
N ARG A 994 -10.66 30.84 -4.94
CA ARG A 994 -11.03 31.57 -3.72
C ARG A 994 -10.81 33.09 -3.84
N SER A 995 -9.83 33.51 -4.64
CA SER A 995 -9.57 34.93 -4.99
C SER A 995 -10.47 35.45 -6.12
N GLY A 996 -11.37 34.61 -6.64
CA GLY A 996 -12.34 34.98 -7.65
C GLY A 996 -11.88 34.76 -9.10
N GLY A 997 -10.70 34.19 -9.33
CA GLY A 997 -10.13 33.98 -10.66
C GLY A 997 -10.74 32.80 -11.40
N LYS A 998 -11.14 33.02 -12.67
CA LYS A 998 -11.82 32.02 -13.51
C LYS A 998 -11.02 30.73 -13.69
N ARG A 999 -9.73 30.87 -13.99
CA ARG A 999 -8.86 29.72 -14.29
C ARG A 999 -8.76 28.73 -13.13
N GLY A 1000 -8.89 29.18 -11.89
CA GLY A 1000 -8.92 28.32 -10.71
C GLY A 1000 -10.13 27.37 -10.70
N TYR A 1001 -11.32 27.90 -10.98
CA TYR A 1001 -12.55 27.09 -11.08
C TYR A 1001 -12.46 26.09 -12.24
N GLU A 1002 -11.94 26.53 -13.39
CA GLU A 1002 -11.75 25.66 -14.56
C GLU A 1002 -10.78 24.52 -14.26
N LEU A 1003 -9.65 24.80 -13.58
CA LEU A 1003 -8.68 23.78 -13.19
C LEU A 1003 -9.27 22.79 -12.18
N LEU A 1004 -9.97 23.25 -11.15
CA LEU A 1004 -10.63 22.34 -10.20
C LEU A 1004 -11.63 21.42 -10.94
N ALA A 1005 -12.43 21.96 -11.87
CA ALA A 1005 -13.34 21.13 -12.67
C ALA A 1005 -12.57 20.14 -13.55
N ASP A 1006 -11.44 20.55 -14.14
CA ASP A 1006 -10.60 19.70 -15.00
C ASP A 1006 -9.96 18.53 -14.24
N TYR A 1007 -9.62 18.71 -12.96
CA TYR A 1007 -9.05 17.69 -12.08
C TYR A 1007 -10.06 16.60 -11.67
N LEU A 1008 -11.36 16.77 -11.92
CA LEU A 1008 -12.34 15.69 -11.76
C LEU A 1008 -12.13 14.54 -12.76
N HIS A 1009 -11.37 14.80 -13.84
CA HIS A 1009 -10.93 13.80 -14.82
C HIS A 1009 -9.57 13.17 -14.47
N ASP A 1010 -8.91 13.56 -13.39
CA ASP A 1010 -7.62 13.01 -12.97
C ASP A 1010 -7.75 11.53 -12.54
N VAL A 1011 -6.72 10.70 -12.72
CA VAL A 1011 -6.77 9.30 -12.31
C VAL A 1011 -6.78 9.08 -10.79
N HIS A 1012 -6.30 10.04 -9.99
CA HIS A 1012 -6.23 9.90 -8.53
C HIS A 1012 -7.56 10.25 -7.85
N HIS A 1013 -8.09 9.32 -7.06
CA HIS A 1013 -9.32 9.57 -6.29
C HIS A 1013 -9.19 10.79 -5.36
N THR A 1014 -8.06 10.95 -4.68
CA THR A 1014 -7.81 12.06 -3.75
C THR A 1014 -7.88 13.42 -4.43
N PHE A 1015 -7.37 13.54 -5.67
CA PHE A 1015 -7.41 14.78 -6.44
C PHE A 1015 -8.83 15.14 -6.87
N LYS A 1016 -9.61 14.14 -7.33
CA LYS A 1016 -11.03 14.33 -7.64
C LYS A 1016 -11.81 14.81 -6.42
N THR A 1017 -11.61 14.16 -5.27
CA THR A 1017 -12.32 14.48 -4.02
C THR A 1017 -11.96 15.88 -3.52
N PHE A 1018 -10.68 16.24 -3.52
CA PHE A 1018 -10.25 17.60 -3.19
C PHE A 1018 -10.90 18.65 -4.11
N ALA A 1019 -10.85 18.42 -5.43
CA ALA A 1019 -11.40 19.35 -6.40
C ALA A 1019 -12.93 19.52 -6.28
N ALA A 1020 -13.67 18.41 -6.13
CA ALA A 1020 -15.12 18.43 -5.92
C ALA A 1020 -15.50 19.17 -4.62
N SER A 1021 -14.75 18.91 -3.54
CA SER A 1021 -14.95 19.56 -2.24
C SER A 1021 -14.69 21.07 -2.31
N GLU A 1022 -13.57 21.49 -2.92
CA GLU A 1022 -13.26 22.91 -3.07
C GLU A 1022 -14.32 23.63 -3.93
N LEU A 1023 -14.73 23.03 -5.07
CA LEU A 1023 -15.80 23.56 -5.91
C LEU A 1023 -17.12 23.69 -5.15
N HIS A 1024 -17.48 22.68 -4.34
CA HIS A 1024 -18.65 22.73 -3.48
C HIS A 1024 -18.58 23.89 -2.51
N ILE A 1025 -17.48 24.03 -1.77
CA ILE A 1025 -17.29 25.07 -0.76
C ILE A 1025 -17.39 26.47 -1.37
N ILE A 1026 -16.76 26.73 -2.52
CA ILE A 1026 -16.69 28.07 -3.11
C ILE A 1026 -17.93 28.45 -3.94
N THR A 1027 -18.75 27.48 -4.36
CA THR A 1027 -19.96 27.73 -5.15
C THR A 1027 -21.27 27.51 -4.38
N GLY A 1028 -21.25 26.72 -3.32
CA GLY A 1028 -22.45 26.23 -2.63
C GLY A 1028 -23.29 25.25 -3.46
N LYS A 1029 -22.74 24.67 -4.54
CA LYS A 1029 -23.39 23.67 -5.41
C LYS A 1029 -22.79 22.29 -5.18
N GLU A 1030 -23.53 21.23 -5.50
CA GLU A 1030 -23.05 19.86 -5.30
C GLU A 1030 -23.39 19.02 -6.54
N PHE A 1031 -22.35 18.58 -7.24
CA PHE A 1031 -22.45 17.67 -8.39
C PHE A 1031 -21.55 16.44 -8.25
N ASN A 1032 -21.00 16.22 -7.04
CA ASN A 1032 -20.03 15.16 -6.77
C ASN A 1032 -18.91 15.17 -7.81
N TYR A 1033 -18.66 14.02 -8.46
CA TYR A 1033 -17.65 13.82 -9.48
C TYR A 1033 -18.15 14.09 -10.92
N ASP A 1034 -19.33 14.68 -11.12
CA ASP A 1034 -19.83 15.00 -12.47
C ASP A 1034 -19.13 16.24 -13.05
N ALA A 1035 -17.96 16.01 -13.65
CA ALA A 1035 -17.14 17.04 -14.26
C ALA A 1035 -17.90 17.89 -15.28
N ALA A 1036 -18.79 17.29 -16.09
CA ALA A 1036 -19.54 18.03 -17.10
C ALA A 1036 -20.56 18.99 -16.47
N ALA A 1037 -21.15 18.64 -15.33
CA ALA A 1037 -22.02 19.55 -14.59
C ALA A 1037 -21.24 20.71 -13.98
N TRP A 1038 -20.06 20.43 -13.43
CA TRP A 1038 -19.14 21.45 -12.94
C TRP A 1038 -18.68 22.40 -14.05
N GLU A 1039 -18.21 21.89 -15.18
CA GLU A 1039 -17.77 22.67 -16.34
C GLU A 1039 -18.89 23.61 -16.85
N ARG A 1040 -20.14 23.13 -16.94
CA ARG A 1040 -21.29 23.95 -17.31
C ARG A 1040 -21.56 25.07 -16.30
N LEU A 1041 -21.52 24.75 -15.00
CA LEU A 1041 -21.66 25.77 -13.95
C LEU A 1041 -20.56 26.81 -14.09
N VAL A 1042 -19.29 26.38 -14.10
CA VAL A 1042 -18.11 27.24 -14.17
C VAL A 1042 -18.16 28.15 -15.40
N GLY A 1043 -18.60 27.64 -16.55
CA GLY A 1043 -18.77 28.43 -17.78
C GLY A 1043 -19.92 29.45 -17.74
N SER A 1044 -20.87 29.30 -16.82
CA SER A 1044 -22.03 30.20 -16.66
C SER A 1044 -21.84 31.30 -15.61
N LEU A 1045 -20.76 31.25 -14.83
CA LEU A 1045 -20.48 32.22 -13.77
C LEU A 1045 -19.83 33.51 -14.30
N ASP A 1046 -20.09 34.64 -13.64
CA ASP A 1046 -19.39 35.90 -13.85
C ASP A 1046 -18.07 35.95 -13.05
N TYR A 1047 -17.05 36.60 -13.62
CA TYR A 1047 -15.72 36.75 -13.02
C TYR A 1047 -15.23 38.22 -13.07
N PRO A 1048 -14.44 38.69 -12.07
CA PRO A 1048 -14.01 37.95 -10.89
C PRO A 1048 -15.17 37.64 -9.93
N ARG A 1049 -15.16 36.44 -9.36
CA ARG A 1049 -16.14 36.02 -8.35
C ARG A 1049 -15.85 36.68 -7.00
N PRO A 1050 -16.84 36.77 -6.09
CA PRO A 1050 -16.58 37.17 -4.70
C PRO A 1050 -15.55 36.26 -4.03
N ASN A 1051 -14.72 36.85 -3.16
CA ASN A 1051 -13.69 36.12 -2.44
C ASN A 1051 -14.32 35.15 -1.42
N VAL A 1052 -13.80 33.92 -1.32
CA VAL A 1052 -14.27 32.90 -0.36
C VAL A 1052 -13.09 32.40 0.49
N PRO A 1053 -12.87 32.94 1.70
CA PRO A 1053 -11.76 32.51 2.55
C PRO A 1053 -11.91 31.06 3.00
N LEU A 1054 -10.78 30.37 3.13
CA LEU A 1054 -10.68 29.12 3.85
C LEU A 1054 -10.68 29.45 5.35
N ASN A 1055 -11.76 29.10 6.03
CA ASN A 1055 -11.82 29.24 7.49
C ASN A 1055 -10.88 28.22 8.14
N SER A 1056 -10.23 28.64 9.22
CA SER A 1056 -9.26 27.85 10.00
C SER A 1056 -9.87 26.63 10.67
#